data_AF-A0A7V2AIQ5-F1
#
_entry.id   AF-A0A7V2AIQ5-F1
#
_cell.length_a   1.000
_cell.length_b   1.000
_cell.length_c   1.000
_cell.angle_alpha   90.00
_cell.angle_beta   90.00
_cell.angle_gamma   90.00
#
_symmetry.space_group_name_H-M   'P 1'
#
loop_
_entity.id
_entity.type
_entity.pdbx_description
1 polymer ?
#
loop_
_entity_poly.entity_id
_entity_poly.type
_entity_poly.pdbx_seq_one_letter_code
_entity_poly.pdbx_strand_id
1 'polypeptide(L)'
;MYQHRLIPCILLKNGLIVRSQGFKTHQIIGNPITTIARLSNWNVDELVVLDISSEDFHDRRREDHGVRYDGSTTIDVLHHIADACFMPLAFGGRIRTTDDIRERLAAGADKCVINSEAVRRPEFIEESARQFGSQCIVVSIDALRHADGALEVFTGGGREATGMTPADWAGRAERLGAGEIFLNSIDRDGTGSGYDIDLIRSVSEAVSIPVIACGGVGAYEHLPTAVIDGGASAAAAANIFHFFELSYPYAKKACLDAGLTMRGVGLGSKYFPREPVYDRASEDAAIEKRLERAKAGLGPARTIENAARVTWCSACVYPSSSASYLEMSEEGVCTGCQAGGDRKGFDKTELARRRDILETILENSRSRDGSRHDCVIGVSGGKDSYFQTHYIKNVMGLNPLLVTYYGNNFTDAGHRNLYRMKEVFDVDHIIVQPGVETLKKLNRLGFIVMGDMNWHGHVGIATNPMRIAVQNKIPLVIWGEHGETDISGQFSMNDFLEFTYRNRLEHEARNFEWTYMVGREGLTKQDLICWQYPSDQEIFNIGLRGIYLGNYIRWKSNEHLKFVIENYGFEVNDQPFERTYRTGSNLDDMHENGMHDYMKFIKFGYGRCTDHASKDIRTGDMSREKAVELVRKHDHIKSRDLNRWLEYVGMTEDEFDRIADTFRDPRVWRRVDGVWVKDNLWD
;
A
#
# COMPACT_ATOMS: atom_id res chain seq x y z
N MET A 1 -19.14 -9.54 -32.29
CA MET A 1 -18.17 -8.45 -32.12
C MET A 1 -17.42 -8.76 -30.82
N TYR A 2 -16.10 -8.94 -30.88
CA TYR A 2 -15.29 -9.19 -29.68
C TYR A 2 -15.32 -7.93 -28.81
N GLN A 3 -15.56 -8.08 -27.50
CA GLN A 3 -15.51 -6.96 -26.57
C GLN A 3 -14.06 -6.61 -26.24
N HIS A 4 -13.75 -5.32 -26.11
CA HIS A 4 -12.43 -4.88 -25.64
C HIS A 4 -12.25 -5.23 -24.16
N ARG A 5 -10.99 -5.44 -23.74
CA ARG A 5 -10.61 -5.76 -22.36
C ARG A 5 -9.73 -4.67 -21.75
N LEU A 6 -9.93 -4.41 -20.47
CA LEU A 6 -9.10 -3.58 -19.61
C LEU A 6 -8.44 -4.50 -18.57
N ILE A 7 -7.11 -4.54 -18.59
CA ILE A 7 -6.33 -5.59 -17.94
C ILE A 7 -5.37 -4.97 -16.91
N PRO A 8 -5.55 -5.21 -15.60
CA PRO A 8 -4.52 -4.92 -14.62
C PRO A 8 -3.30 -5.82 -14.84
N CYS A 9 -2.11 -5.23 -14.82
CA CYS A 9 -0.84 -5.93 -14.81
C CYS A 9 -0.22 -5.83 -13.42
N ILE A 10 0.05 -6.96 -12.78
CA ILE A 10 0.63 -7.05 -11.44
C ILE A 10 2.04 -7.61 -11.59
N LEU A 11 3.03 -6.84 -11.13
CA LEU A 11 4.42 -7.27 -11.09
C LEU A 11 4.73 -7.85 -9.72
N LEU A 12 5.32 -9.04 -9.68
CA LEU A 12 5.75 -9.71 -8.46
C LEU A 12 7.28 -9.75 -8.39
N LYS A 13 7.83 -9.35 -7.25
CA LYS A 13 9.23 -9.54 -6.90
C LYS A 13 9.30 -10.22 -5.54
N ASN A 14 9.91 -11.38 -5.50
CA ASN A 14 9.90 -12.31 -4.38
C ASN A 14 8.48 -12.54 -3.85
N GLY A 15 7.53 -12.69 -4.79
CA GLY A 15 6.07 -12.77 -4.64
C GLY A 15 5.38 -11.69 -3.80
N LEU A 16 5.98 -10.51 -3.70
CA LEU A 16 5.31 -9.28 -3.28
C LEU A 16 5.05 -8.39 -4.49
N ILE A 17 3.96 -7.63 -4.44
CA ILE A 17 3.64 -6.67 -5.51
C ILE A 17 4.70 -5.58 -5.52
N VAL A 18 5.20 -5.25 -6.71
CA VAL A 18 6.08 -4.09 -6.92
C VAL A 18 5.51 -3.10 -7.92
N ARG A 19 5.72 -1.82 -7.63
CA ARG A 19 5.69 -0.74 -8.63
C ARG A 19 6.94 -0.85 -9.50
N SER A 20 6.83 -0.62 -10.81
CA SER A 20 8.00 -0.48 -11.70
C SER A 20 8.07 0.92 -12.34
N GLN A 21 9.29 1.35 -12.64
CA GLN A 21 9.59 2.54 -13.42
C GLN A 21 10.82 2.29 -14.29
N GLY A 22 10.62 2.38 -15.62
CA GLY A 22 11.66 2.18 -16.62
C GLY A 22 12.38 0.84 -16.52
N PHE A 23 11.70 -0.21 -16.04
CA PHE A 23 12.23 -1.57 -15.81
C PHE A 23 13.44 -1.65 -14.85
N LYS A 24 13.73 -0.59 -14.10
CA LYS A 24 14.92 -0.47 -13.24
C LYS A 24 14.54 -0.34 -11.78
N THR A 25 13.67 0.61 -11.48
CA THR A 25 13.30 0.93 -10.11
C THR A 25 12.06 0.13 -9.74
N HIS A 26 12.22 -0.80 -8.79
CA HIS A 26 11.14 -1.61 -8.26
C HIS A 26 10.94 -1.32 -6.78
N GLN A 27 9.73 -0.95 -6.38
CA GLN A 27 9.38 -0.69 -4.98
C GLN A 27 8.28 -1.66 -4.55
N ILE A 28 8.50 -2.40 -3.46
CA ILE A 28 7.48 -3.28 -2.88
C ILE A 28 6.33 -2.44 -2.35
N ILE A 29 5.11 -2.72 -2.81
CA ILE A 29 3.90 -1.97 -2.46
C ILE A 29 2.81 -2.82 -1.81
N GLY A 30 3.03 -4.12 -1.57
CA GLY A 30 2.13 -4.95 -0.77
C GLY A 30 2.05 -6.41 -1.20
N ASN A 31 0.98 -7.08 -0.75
CA ASN A 31 0.74 -8.49 -0.98
C ASN A 31 -0.23 -8.74 -2.16
N PRO A 32 -0.04 -9.78 -2.99
CA PRO A 32 -0.90 -10.06 -4.13
C PRO A 32 -2.36 -10.41 -3.78
N ILE A 33 -2.61 -11.11 -2.66
CA ILE A 33 -3.89 -11.80 -2.42
C ILE A 33 -5.04 -10.83 -2.19
N THR A 34 -4.85 -9.88 -1.28
CA THR A 34 -5.83 -8.83 -0.99
C THR A 34 -6.12 -7.97 -2.21
N THR A 35 -5.08 -7.68 -3.00
CA THR A 35 -5.22 -6.92 -4.26
C THR A 35 -6.04 -7.71 -5.28
N ILE A 36 -5.74 -9.00 -5.48
CA ILE A 36 -6.42 -9.83 -6.48
C ILE A 36 -7.87 -10.11 -6.07
N ALA A 37 -8.14 -10.37 -4.79
CA ALA A 37 -9.50 -10.48 -4.27
C ALA A 37 -10.30 -9.20 -4.55
N ARG A 38 -9.68 -8.02 -4.40
CA ARG A 38 -10.30 -6.72 -4.74
C ARG A 38 -10.57 -6.59 -6.23
N LEU A 39 -9.63 -6.99 -7.09
CA LEU A 39 -9.83 -7.02 -8.55
C LEU A 39 -10.97 -7.96 -8.95
N SER A 40 -11.12 -9.10 -8.27
CA SER A 40 -12.25 -10.03 -8.46
C SER A 40 -13.58 -9.41 -8.01
N ASN A 41 -13.59 -8.69 -6.89
CA ASN A 41 -14.77 -7.93 -6.44
C ASN A 41 -15.22 -6.88 -7.46
N TRP A 42 -14.28 -6.23 -8.15
CA TRP A 42 -14.53 -5.24 -9.21
C TRP A 42 -14.86 -5.85 -10.58
N ASN A 43 -14.97 -7.18 -10.68
CA ASN A 43 -15.32 -7.88 -11.92
C ASN A 43 -14.40 -7.50 -13.09
N VAL A 44 -13.09 -7.45 -12.82
CA VAL A 44 -12.06 -7.16 -13.80
C VAL A 44 -12.14 -8.08 -15.03
N ASP A 45 -11.77 -7.55 -16.20
CA ASP A 45 -11.88 -8.28 -17.46
C ASP A 45 -11.03 -9.54 -17.52
N GLU A 46 -9.77 -9.38 -17.16
CA GLU A 46 -8.66 -10.34 -17.20
C GLU A 46 -7.50 -9.77 -16.38
N LEU A 47 -6.64 -10.63 -15.85
CA LEU A 47 -5.49 -10.26 -15.02
C LEU A 47 -4.20 -10.80 -15.64
N VAL A 48 -3.17 -9.95 -15.72
CA VAL A 48 -1.80 -10.38 -16.05
C VAL A 48 -0.95 -10.26 -14.79
N VAL A 49 -0.24 -11.34 -14.43
CA VAL A 49 0.73 -11.37 -13.34
C VAL A 49 2.09 -11.76 -13.90
N LEU A 50 3.11 -10.95 -13.66
CA LEU A 50 4.48 -11.22 -14.12
C LEU A 50 5.42 -11.33 -12.92
N ASP A 51 6.00 -12.50 -12.72
CA ASP A 51 7.06 -12.72 -11.75
C ASP A 51 8.41 -12.26 -12.32
N ILE A 52 8.92 -11.15 -11.78
CA ILE A 52 10.19 -10.52 -12.16
C ILE A 52 11.33 -10.89 -11.19
N SER A 53 11.11 -11.85 -10.29
CA SER A 53 12.12 -12.30 -9.34
C SER A 53 13.32 -12.91 -10.06
N SER A 54 14.52 -12.62 -9.55
CA SER A 54 15.75 -13.27 -10.03
C SER A 54 15.87 -14.71 -9.53
N GLU A 55 15.28 -15.01 -8.38
CA GLU A 55 15.38 -16.30 -7.67
C GLU A 55 13.99 -16.87 -7.37
N ASP A 56 13.93 -18.16 -7.04
CA ASP A 56 12.71 -18.86 -6.63
C ASP A 56 12.48 -18.71 -5.13
N PHE A 57 12.11 -17.50 -4.72
CA PHE A 57 11.98 -17.19 -3.31
C PHE A 57 10.83 -16.24 -3.04
N HIS A 58 9.99 -16.61 -2.06
CA HIS A 58 8.94 -15.73 -1.54
C HIS A 58 9.34 -15.07 -0.23
N ASP A 59 9.09 -13.77 -0.16
CA ASP A 59 9.29 -12.99 1.03
C ASP A 59 8.17 -13.22 2.05
N ARG A 60 8.49 -13.98 3.11
CA ARG A 60 7.59 -14.27 4.24
C ARG A 60 7.80 -13.35 5.45
N ARG A 61 8.43 -12.17 5.28
CA ARG A 61 8.90 -11.33 6.40
C ARG A 61 7.78 -10.81 7.32
N ARG A 62 6.50 -10.91 6.98
CA ARG A 62 5.39 -10.31 7.74
C ARG A 62 4.23 -11.28 7.98
N GLU A 63 4.18 -11.85 9.18
CA GLU A 63 3.11 -12.78 9.59
C GLU A 63 1.91 -12.06 10.26
N ASP A 64 2.08 -10.82 10.69
CA ASP A 64 1.05 -10.02 11.36
C ASP A 64 0.04 -9.37 10.38
N HIS A 65 0.15 -9.67 9.10
CA HIS A 65 -0.76 -9.21 8.04
C HIS A 65 -1.86 -10.22 7.74
N GLY A 66 -1.99 -11.32 8.47
CA GLY A 66 -3.07 -12.30 8.27
C GLY A 66 -3.02 -13.10 6.96
N VAL A 67 -2.02 -12.88 6.09
CA VAL A 67 -1.80 -13.68 4.89
C VAL A 67 -0.73 -14.74 5.18
N ARG A 68 -1.08 -16.02 5.02
CA ARG A 68 -0.17 -17.16 5.19
C ARG A 68 -0.11 -17.98 3.91
N TYR A 69 1.11 -18.31 3.51
CA TYR A 69 1.39 -19.20 2.40
C TYR A 69 2.10 -20.44 2.92
N ASP A 70 1.79 -21.58 2.32
CA ASP A 70 2.59 -22.79 2.44
C ASP A 70 3.57 -22.83 1.27
N GLY A 71 4.87 -22.87 1.56
CA GLY A 71 5.93 -22.86 0.54
C GLY A 71 6.65 -21.51 0.36
N SER A 72 7.47 -21.43 -0.69
CA SER A 72 8.32 -20.28 -1.01
C SER A 72 8.61 -20.13 -2.50
N THR A 73 7.94 -20.90 -3.37
CA THR A 73 8.17 -20.90 -4.81
C THR A 73 7.15 -20.02 -5.54
N THR A 74 7.46 -19.67 -6.79
CA THR A 74 6.50 -18.98 -7.67
C THR A 74 5.19 -19.75 -7.84
N ILE A 75 5.23 -21.09 -7.88
CA ILE A 75 4.04 -21.93 -8.04
C ILE A 75 3.14 -21.89 -6.80
N ASP A 76 3.73 -21.89 -5.60
CA ASP A 76 2.97 -21.74 -4.35
C ASP A 76 2.19 -20.42 -4.35
N VAL A 77 2.85 -19.32 -4.74
CA VAL A 77 2.20 -18.00 -4.85
C VAL A 77 1.09 -18.02 -5.89
N LEU A 78 1.31 -18.67 -7.05
CA LEU A 78 0.30 -18.79 -8.10
C LEU A 78 -0.94 -19.57 -7.62
N HIS A 79 -0.79 -20.67 -6.89
CA HIS A 79 -1.94 -21.40 -6.32
C HIS A 79 -2.84 -20.50 -5.48
N HIS A 80 -2.24 -19.72 -4.58
CA HIS A 80 -3.00 -18.81 -3.73
C HIS A 80 -3.59 -17.62 -4.51
N ILE A 81 -2.92 -17.16 -5.56
CA ILE A 81 -3.47 -16.15 -6.49
C ILE A 81 -4.71 -16.72 -7.18
N ALA A 82 -4.65 -17.95 -7.68
CA ALA A 82 -5.75 -18.60 -8.39
C ALA A 82 -7.00 -18.75 -7.50
N ASP A 83 -6.83 -19.06 -6.20
CA ASP A 83 -7.94 -19.13 -5.24
C ASP A 83 -8.73 -17.81 -5.10
N ALA A 84 -8.06 -16.67 -5.35
CA ALA A 84 -8.67 -15.33 -5.27
C ALA A 84 -9.03 -14.74 -6.65
N CYS A 85 -8.60 -15.37 -7.75
CA CYS A 85 -8.67 -14.86 -9.12
C CYS A 85 -9.85 -15.49 -9.87
N PHE A 86 -10.92 -14.73 -10.08
CA PHE A 86 -12.15 -15.22 -10.73
C PHE A 86 -12.38 -14.61 -12.11
N MET A 87 -11.35 -13.98 -12.66
CA MET A 87 -11.22 -13.55 -14.05
C MET A 87 -10.11 -14.38 -14.71
N PRO A 88 -10.04 -14.41 -16.06
CA PRO A 88 -8.95 -15.08 -16.75
C PRO A 88 -7.58 -14.60 -16.25
N LEU A 89 -6.68 -15.55 -15.96
CA LEU A 89 -5.36 -15.31 -15.39
C LEU A 89 -4.24 -15.66 -16.38
N ALA A 90 -3.55 -14.64 -16.85
CA ALA A 90 -2.27 -14.78 -17.54
C ALA A 90 -1.13 -14.68 -16.53
N PHE A 91 -0.28 -15.71 -16.46
CA PHE A 91 0.87 -15.73 -15.54
C PHE A 91 2.19 -15.88 -16.31
N GLY A 92 3.15 -14.99 -16.04
CA GLY A 92 4.45 -14.96 -16.68
C GLY A 92 5.60 -14.93 -15.69
N GLY A 93 6.81 -15.14 -16.20
CA GLY A 93 8.04 -15.12 -15.40
C GLY A 93 8.66 -16.50 -15.24
N ARG A 94 9.96 -16.57 -15.53
CA ARG A 94 10.81 -17.76 -15.34
C ARG A 94 10.35 -19.05 -16.07
N ILE A 95 9.60 -18.93 -17.16
CA ILE A 95 9.21 -20.06 -18.02
C ILE A 95 10.33 -20.35 -19.02
N ARG A 96 10.90 -21.56 -18.97
CA ARG A 96 11.99 -22.01 -19.87
C ARG A 96 11.68 -23.31 -20.60
N THR A 97 10.68 -24.06 -20.12
CA THR A 97 10.32 -25.39 -20.64
C THR A 97 8.81 -25.53 -20.78
N THR A 98 8.35 -26.56 -21.51
CA THR A 98 6.92 -26.87 -21.60
C THR A 98 6.39 -27.45 -20.29
N ASP A 99 7.26 -28.01 -19.45
CA ASP A 99 6.90 -28.46 -18.10
C ASP A 99 6.59 -27.28 -17.17
N ASP A 100 7.37 -26.19 -17.26
CA ASP A 100 7.06 -24.93 -16.55
C ASP A 100 5.67 -24.39 -16.88
N ILE A 101 5.26 -24.48 -18.15
CA ILE A 101 3.91 -24.08 -18.61
C ILE A 101 2.88 -25.03 -18.01
N ARG A 102 3.12 -26.34 -18.04
CA ARG A 102 2.21 -27.34 -17.49
C ARG A 102 1.95 -27.11 -16.00
N GLU A 103 3.01 -26.84 -15.23
CA GLU A 103 2.91 -26.57 -13.79
C GLU A 103 2.07 -25.32 -13.52
N ARG A 104 2.27 -24.23 -14.28
CA ARG A 104 1.51 -22.98 -14.10
C ARG A 104 0.04 -23.13 -14.47
N LEU A 105 -0.26 -23.83 -15.57
CA LEU A 105 -1.64 -24.14 -15.95
C LEU A 105 -2.32 -25.05 -14.91
N ALA A 106 -1.60 -26.07 -14.41
CA ALA A 106 -2.11 -26.94 -13.34
C ALA A 106 -2.31 -26.20 -12.01
N ALA A 107 -1.56 -25.13 -11.77
CA ALA A 107 -1.67 -24.28 -10.59
C ALA A 107 -2.81 -23.25 -10.68
N GLY A 108 -3.47 -23.12 -11.82
CA GLY A 108 -4.66 -22.27 -11.99
C GLY A 108 -4.48 -21.07 -12.92
N ALA A 109 -3.35 -20.94 -13.63
CA ALA A 109 -3.25 -19.99 -14.73
C ALA A 109 -4.08 -20.47 -15.94
N ASP A 110 -4.77 -19.57 -16.63
CA ASP A 110 -5.44 -19.87 -17.90
C ASP A 110 -4.49 -19.72 -19.08
N LYS A 111 -3.50 -18.83 -18.95
CA LYS A 111 -2.52 -18.49 -19.99
C LYS A 111 -1.13 -18.33 -19.38
N CYS A 112 -0.11 -18.66 -20.17
CA CYS A 112 1.29 -18.47 -19.82
C CYS A 112 1.91 -17.37 -20.69
N VAL A 113 2.53 -16.38 -20.04
CA VAL A 113 3.23 -15.27 -20.71
C VAL A 113 4.71 -15.60 -20.85
N ILE A 114 5.19 -15.74 -22.10
CA ILE A 114 6.57 -16.11 -22.44
C ILE A 114 7.28 -14.97 -23.19
N ASN A 115 8.56 -14.76 -22.88
CA ASN A 115 9.39 -13.71 -23.50
C ASN A 115 10.78 -14.24 -23.90
N SER A 116 11.77 -14.15 -23.01
CA SER A 116 13.18 -14.42 -23.32
C SER A 116 13.43 -15.81 -23.93
N GLU A 117 12.72 -16.84 -23.47
CA GLU A 117 12.87 -18.19 -24.04
C GLU A 117 12.28 -18.29 -25.45
N ALA A 118 11.14 -17.62 -25.68
CA ALA A 118 10.51 -17.57 -27.00
C ALA A 118 11.42 -16.88 -28.02
N VAL A 119 12.15 -15.84 -27.62
CA VAL A 119 13.14 -15.18 -28.49
C VAL A 119 14.36 -16.07 -28.72
N ARG A 120 14.89 -16.71 -27.67
CA ARG A 120 16.10 -17.56 -27.77
C ARG A 120 15.87 -18.82 -28.59
N ARG A 121 14.69 -19.44 -28.45
CA ARG A 121 14.27 -20.65 -29.17
C ARG A 121 12.83 -20.49 -29.67
N PRO A 122 12.60 -19.86 -30.83
CA PRO A 122 11.25 -19.59 -31.34
C PRO A 122 10.37 -20.83 -31.52
N GLU A 123 10.96 -22.00 -31.79
CA GLU A 123 10.27 -23.29 -31.87
C GLU A 123 9.54 -23.64 -30.56
N PHE A 124 9.96 -23.08 -29.42
CA PHE A 124 9.28 -23.22 -28.13
C PHE A 124 7.83 -22.73 -28.17
N ILE A 125 7.51 -21.71 -28.98
CA ILE A 125 6.14 -21.21 -29.17
C ILE A 125 5.29 -22.30 -29.82
N GLU A 126 5.80 -22.92 -30.89
CA GLU A 126 5.10 -23.96 -31.64
C GLU A 126 4.91 -25.23 -30.80
N GLU A 127 5.96 -25.67 -30.10
CA GLU A 127 5.88 -26.79 -29.16
C GLU A 127 4.80 -26.58 -28.10
N SER A 128 4.79 -25.39 -27.49
CA SER A 128 3.85 -25.04 -26.42
C SER A 128 2.42 -24.91 -26.95
N ALA A 129 2.23 -24.23 -28.09
CA ALA A 129 0.93 -24.07 -28.71
C ALA A 129 0.35 -25.41 -29.17
N ARG A 130 1.18 -26.32 -29.69
CA ARG A 130 0.75 -27.67 -30.08
C ARG A 130 0.33 -28.51 -28.88
N GLN A 131 0.97 -28.33 -27.73
CA GLN A 131 0.69 -29.11 -26.52
C GLN A 131 -0.51 -28.58 -25.72
N PHE A 132 -0.65 -27.26 -25.58
CA PHE A 132 -1.63 -26.63 -24.68
C PHE A 132 -2.74 -25.85 -25.43
N GLY A 133 -2.55 -25.61 -26.73
CA GLY A 133 -3.40 -24.74 -27.56
C GLY A 133 -2.90 -23.29 -27.57
N SER A 134 -3.02 -22.64 -28.73
CA SER A 134 -2.56 -21.25 -28.93
C SER A 134 -3.16 -20.28 -27.92
N GLN A 135 -4.42 -20.47 -27.51
CA GLN A 135 -5.11 -19.61 -26.55
C GLN A 135 -4.42 -19.55 -25.17
N CYS A 136 -3.61 -20.54 -24.83
CA CYS A 136 -2.85 -20.59 -23.57
C CYS A 136 -1.49 -19.89 -23.68
N ILE A 137 -1.02 -19.51 -24.88
CA ILE A 137 0.32 -18.99 -25.12
C ILE A 137 0.26 -17.51 -25.48
N VAL A 138 0.72 -16.67 -24.56
CA VAL A 138 0.86 -15.22 -24.74
C VAL A 138 2.34 -14.90 -24.94
N VAL A 139 2.69 -14.30 -26.08
CA VAL A 139 4.08 -13.86 -26.33
C VAL A 139 4.22 -12.41 -25.91
N SER A 140 5.06 -12.16 -24.91
CA SER A 140 5.40 -10.82 -24.46
C SER A 140 6.52 -10.24 -25.32
N ILE A 141 6.34 -9.00 -25.75
CA ILE A 141 7.30 -8.22 -26.52
C ILE A 141 7.60 -6.95 -25.72
N ASP A 142 8.79 -6.90 -25.13
CA ASP A 142 9.29 -5.67 -24.54
C ASP A 142 10.02 -4.89 -25.64
N ALA A 143 9.52 -3.69 -25.97
CA ALA A 143 10.05 -2.87 -27.04
C ALA A 143 10.61 -1.55 -26.49
N LEU A 144 11.75 -1.13 -27.02
CA LEU A 144 12.37 0.15 -26.69
C LEU A 144 12.48 0.99 -27.95
N ARG A 145 12.12 2.27 -27.82
CA ARG A 145 12.36 3.29 -28.84
C ARG A 145 13.74 3.92 -28.64
N HIS A 146 14.59 3.79 -29.66
CA HIS A 146 15.89 4.43 -29.71
C HIS A 146 15.77 5.94 -29.98
N ALA A 147 16.86 6.67 -29.75
CA ALA A 147 16.90 8.12 -29.94
C ALA A 147 16.69 8.56 -31.40
N ASP A 148 16.98 7.69 -32.37
CA ASP A 148 16.72 7.90 -33.80
C ASP A 148 15.27 7.55 -34.20
N GLY A 149 14.45 7.09 -33.24
CA GLY A 149 13.06 6.70 -33.44
C GLY A 149 12.87 5.23 -33.80
N ALA A 150 13.93 4.45 -34.02
CA ALA A 150 13.83 3.03 -34.34
C ALA A 150 13.27 2.23 -33.15
N LEU A 151 12.45 1.23 -33.44
CA LEU A 151 11.87 0.32 -32.45
C LEU A 151 12.59 -1.02 -32.49
N GLU A 152 13.01 -1.51 -31.33
CA GLU A 152 13.72 -2.78 -31.21
C GLU A 152 13.16 -3.62 -30.06
N VAL A 153 13.12 -4.94 -30.25
CA VAL A 153 12.74 -5.91 -29.22
C VAL A 153 13.89 -6.15 -28.26
N PHE A 154 13.58 -6.19 -26.97
CA PHE A 154 14.51 -6.47 -25.89
C PHE A 154 14.10 -7.70 -25.09
N THR A 155 15.09 -8.37 -24.51
CA THR A 155 14.93 -9.49 -23.58
C THR A 155 15.74 -9.27 -22.30
N GLY A 156 15.75 -10.26 -21.40
CA GLY A 156 16.54 -10.18 -20.16
C GLY A 156 16.03 -9.12 -19.17
N GLY A 157 14.73 -8.77 -19.25
CA GLY A 157 14.13 -7.68 -18.49
C GLY A 157 14.53 -6.30 -19.03
N GLY A 158 14.47 -6.12 -20.36
CA GLY A 158 14.79 -4.85 -21.02
C GLY A 158 16.29 -4.54 -21.15
N ARG A 159 17.18 -5.54 -21.04
CA ARG A 159 18.65 -5.36 -21.02
C ARG A 159 19.37 -5.85 -22.26
N GLU A 160 18.80 -6.83 -22.96
CA GLU A 160 19.43 -7.51 -24.09
C GLU A 160 18.71 -7.15 -25.38
N ALA A 161 19.35 -6.34 -26.23
CA ALA A 161 18.87 -5.97 -27.55
C ALA A 161 18.92 -7.17 -28.51
N THR A 162 17.91 -7.34 -29.36
CA THR A 162 17.77 -8.53 -30.22
C THR A 162 18.03 -8.28 -31.70
N GLY A 163 18.08 -7.01 -32.13
CA GLY A 163 18.14 -6.58 -33.52
C GLY A 163 16.82 -6.74 -34.30
N MET A 164 15.76 -7.25 -33.69
CA MET A 164 14.47 -7.46 -34.34
C MET A 164 13.53 -6.27 -34.13
N THR A 165 12.74 -5.93 -35.15
CA THR A 165 11.63 -4.98 -34.98
C THR A 165 10.46 -5.67 -34.26
N PRO A 166 9.66 -4.93 -33.45
CA PRO A 166 8.49 -5.51 -32.79
C PRO A 166 7.47 -6.14 -33.74
N ALA A 167 7.23 -5.52 -34.91
CA ALA A 167 6.30 -6.02 -35.91
C ALA A 167 6.77 -7.35 -36.53
N ASP A 168 8.05 -7.45 -36.92
CA ASP A 168 8.61 -8.69 -37.49
C ASP A 168 8.56 -9.84 -36.48
N TRP A 169 8.88 -9.55 -35.22
CA TRP A 169 8.85 -10.54 -34.16
C TRP A 169 7.41 -10.99 -33.85
N ALA A 170 6.46 -10.06 -33.76
CA ALA A 170 5.05 -10.38 -33.55
C ALA A 170 4.48 -11.27 -34.66
N GLY A 171 4.74 -10.91 -35.93
CA GLY A 171 4.31 -11.73 -37.08
C GLY A 171 4.95 -13.11 -37.09
N ARG A 172 6.20 -13.24 -36.64
CA ARG A 172 6.85 -14.55 -36.47
C ARG A 172 6.20 -15.35 -35.34
N ALA A 173 5.94 -14.74 -34.20
CA ALA A 173 5.29 -15.38 -33.05
C ALA A 173 3.89 -15.91 -33.40
N GLU A 174 3.10 -15.13 -34.15
CA GLU A 174 1.78 -15.57 -34.64
C GLU A 174 1.89 -16.81 -35.54
N ARG A 175 2.81 -16.82 -36.52
CA ARG A 175 3.03 -17.99 -37.41
C ARG A 175 3.45 -19.25 -36.64
N LEU A 176 4.12 -19.08 -35.51
CA LEU A 176 4.53 -20.16 -34.62
C LEU A 176 3.43 -20.59 -33.64
N GLY A 177 2.25 -19.97 -33.68
CA GLY A 177 1.07 -20.40 -32.93
C GLY A 177 0.84 -19.64 -31.62
N ALA A 178 1.43 -18.46 -31.42
CA ALA A 178 1.02 -17.58 -30.33
C ALA A 178 -0.48 -17.23 -30.45
N GLY A 179 -1.21 -17.25 -29.34
CA GLY A 179 -2.63 -16.89 -29.33
C GLY A 179 -2.90 -15.41 -29.07
N GLU A 180 -1.95 -14.70 -28.48
CA GLU A 180 -2.06 -13.29 -28.10
C GLU A 180 -0.66 -12.68 -27.90
N ILE A 181 -0.52 -11.38 -28.18
CA ILE A 181 0.70 -10.60 -27.96
C ILE A 181 0.50 -9.67 -26.76
N PHE A 182 1.44 -9.71 -25.80
CA PHE A 182 1.52 -8.73 -24.72
C PHE A 182 2.64 -7.72 -25.02
N LEU A 183 2.28 -6.52 -25.47
CA LEU A 183 3.22 -5.52 -25.98
C LEU A 183 3.50 -4.47 -24.91
N ASN A 184 4.76 -4.38 -24.45
CA ASN A 184 5.17 -3.45 -23.41
C ASN A 184 6.20 -2.44 -23.93
N SER A 185 5.93 -1.15 -23.75
CA SER A 185 6.91 -0.08 -24.05
C SER A 185 7.80 0.17 -22.84
N ILE A 186 9.10 -0.11 -22.99
CA ILE A 186 10.11 0.08 -21.95
C ILE A 186 10.29 1.56 -21.62
N ASP A 187 10.30 2.43 -22.64
CA ASP A 187 10.52 3.87 -22.50
C ASP A 187 9.32 4.62 -21.89
N ARG A 188 8.11 4.06 -22.01
CA ARG A 188 6.90 4.62 -21.39
C ARG A 188 6.60 4.04 -20.02
N ASP A 189 7.20 2.91 -19.64
CA ASP A 189 6.95 2.23 -18.36
C ASP A 189 7.13 3.15 -17.14
N GLY A 190 6.08 3.25 -16.33
CA GLY A 190 6.04 4.10 -15.14
C GLY A 190 6.15 5.62 -15.37
N THR A 191 6.12 6.11 -16.62
CA THR A 191 6.25 7.55 -16.92
C THR A 191 4.95 8.34 -16.74
N GLY A 192 3.81 7.69 -16.89
CA GLY A 192 2.48 8.33 -16.89
C GLY A 192 2.18 9.23 -18.09
N SER A 193 3.00 9.18 -19.15
CA SER A 193 2.93 10.09 -20.31
C SER A 193 2.00 9.68 -21.45
N GLY A 194 1.23 8.60 -21.27
CA GLY A 194 0.42 7.96 -22.30
C GLY A 194 1.12 6.78 -22.97
N TYR A 195 0.36 5.96 -23.68
CA TYR A 195 0.88 4.83 -24.46
C TYR A 195 1.75 5.29 -25.64
N ASP A 196 2.68 4.44 -26.09
CA ASP A 196 3.33 4.59 -27.39
C ASP A 196 2.40 4.10 -28.51
N ILE A 197 1.59 5.00 -29.06
CA ILE A 197 0.58 4.69 -30.06
C ILE A 197 1.19 4.16 -31.36
N ASP A 198 2.36 4.67 -31.77
CA ASP A 198 3.00 4.25 -33.02
C ASP A 198 3.55 2.82 -32.90
N LEU A 199 4.10 2.46 -31.74
CA LEU A 199 4.50 1.09 -31.43
C LEU A 199 3.29 0.15 -31.49
N ILE A 200 2.19 0.51 -30.81
CA ILE A 200 0.98 -0.33 -30.78
C ILE A 200 0.42 -0.54 -32.19
N ARG A 201 0.35 0.50 -33.01
CA ARG A 201 -0.11 0.41 -34.40
C ARG A 201 0.78 -0.50 -35.23
N SER A 202 2.10 -0.35 -35.12
CA SER A 202 3.06 -1.16 -35.89
C SER A 202 2.91 -2.66 -35.66
N VAL A 203 2.54 -3.06 -34.43
CA VAL A 203 2.36 -4.46 -34.07
C VAL A 203 0.96 -4.94 -34.38
N SER A 204 -0.07 -4.16 -34.05
CA SER A 204 -1.48 -4.55 -34.29
C SER A 204 -1.84 -4.67 -35.77
N GLU A 205 -1.20 -3.90 -36.65
CA GLU A 205 -1.38 -4.03 -38.11
C GLU A 205 -0.60 -5.24 -38.69
N ALA A 206 0.40 -5.74 -37.97
CA ALA A 206 1.27 -6.83 -38.44
C ALA A 206 0.73 -8.24 -38.11
N VAL A 207 -0.25 -8.36 -37.20
CA VAL A 207 -0.81 -9.63 -36.74
C VAL A 207 -2.34 -9.64 -36.75
N SER A 208 -2.94 -10.82 -36.84
CA SER A 208 -4.40 -11.01 -36.75
C SER A 208 -4.87 -11.44 -35.35
N ILE A 209 -3.95 -11.96 -34.52
CA ILE A 209 -4.21 -12.29 -33.11
C ILE A 209 -4.33 -11.05 -32.23
N PRO A 210 -5.00 -11.12 -31.07
CA PRO A 210 -5.15 -10.00 -30.16
C PRO A 210 -3.81 -9.42 -29.68
N VAL A 211 -3.76 -8.09 -29.59
CA VAL A 211 -2.64 -7.34 -28.99
C VAL A 211 -3.11 -6.66 -27.72
N ILE A 212 -2.43 -6.91 -26.61
CA ILE A 212 -2.59 -6.24 -25.32
C ILE A 212 -1.51 -5.15 -25.23
N ALA A 213 -1.90 -3.88 -25.19
CA ALA A 213 -0.97 -2.75 -25.06
C ALA A 213 -0.68 -2.44 -23.59
N CYS A 214 0.59 -2.31 -23.21
CA CYS A 214 1.04 -1.99 -21.86
C CYS A 214 2.16 -0.92 -21.86
N GLY A 215 2.19 -0.10 -20.81
CA GLY A 215 3.24 0.91 -20.57
C GLY A 215 2.79 2.34 -20.88
N GLY A 216 2.94 3.26 -19.91
CA GLY A 216 2.72 4.71 -20.11
C GLY A 216 1.47 5.33 -19.49
N VAL A 217 0.52 4.55 -18.98
CA VAL A 217 -0.74 5.09 -18.42
C VAL A 217 -0.49 5.90 -17.14
N GLY A 218 -0.97 7.16 -17.14
CA GLY A 218 -0.91 8.08 -15.99
C GLY A 218 -2.24 8.79 -15.70
N ALA A 219 -3.18 8.74 -16.64
CA ALA A 219 -4.53 9.25 -16.51
C ALA A 219 -5.50 8.24 -17.16
N TYR A 220 -6.76 8.19 -16.70
CA TYR A 220 -7.72 7.22 -17.21
C TYR A 220 -8.04 7.44 -18.70
N GLU A 221 -7.90 8.67 -19.18
CA GLU A 221 -8.06 9.09 -20.57
C GLU A 221 -7.01 8.48 -21.50
N HIS A 222 -5.88 8.02 -20.98
CA HIS A 222 -4.88 7.31 -21.78
C HIS A 222 -5.31 5.88 -22.12
N LEU A 223 -6.22 5.26 -21.36
CA LEU A 223 -6.64 3.87 -21.59
C LEU A 223 -7.34 3.65 -22.94
N PRO A 224 -8.34 4.46 -23.34
CA PRO A 224 -9.02 4.24 -24.60
C PRO A 224 -8.13 4.47 -25.83
N THR A 225 -7.07 5.30 -25.74
CA THR A 225 -6.21 5.62 -26.89
C THR A 225 -5.44 4.41 -27.41
N ALA A 226 -5.07 3.46 -26.55
CA ALA A 226 -4.46 2.20 -26.98
C ALA A 226 -5.32 1.43 -27.99
N VAL A 227 -6.64 1.48 -27.82
CA VAL A 227 -7.61 0.79 -28.67
C VAL A 227 -8.00 1.66 -29.87
N ILE A 228 -8.42 2.90 -29.61
CA ILE A 228 -8.97 3.80 -30.65
C ILE A 228 -7.89 4.24 -31.63
N ASP A 229 -6.75 4.69 -31.12
CA ASP A 229 -5.68 5.27 -31.94
C ASP A 229 -4.61 4.21 -32.29
N GLY A 230 -4.36 3.28 -31.37
CA GLY A 230 -3.34 2.24 -31.51
C GLY A 230 -3.80 0.96 -32.19
N GLY A 231 -5.11 0.66 -32.21
CA GLY A 231 -5.64 -0.58 -32.79
C GLY A 231 -5.49 -1.82 -31.89
N ALA A 232 -5.11 -1.67 -30.62
CA ALA A 232 -5.00 -2.80 -29.70
C ALA A 232 -6.36 -3.45 -29.43
N SER A 233 -6.34 -4.75 -29.12
CA SER A 233 -7.54 -5.48 -28.69
C SER A 233 -7.86 -5.26 -27.21
N ALA A 234 -6.84 -4.95 -26.40
CA ALA A 234 -6.96 -4.71 -24.98
C ALA A 234 -5.95 -3.65 -24.50
N ALA A 235 -6.34 -2.91 -23.46
CA ALA A 235 -5.48 -1.95 -22.78
C ALA A 235 -5.08 -2.50 -21.41
N ALA A 236 -3.78 -2.59 -21.14
CA ALA A 236 -3.23 -3.00 -19.86
C ALA A 236 -2.46 -1.86 -19.17
N ALA A 237 -2.53 -1.84 -17.83
CA ALA A 237 -1.80 -0.90 -17.00
C ALA A 237 -1.48 -1.53 -15.63
N ALA A 238 -0.40 -1.05 -14.99
CA ALA A 238 0.02 -1.54 -13.67
C ALA A 238 -0.19 -0.46 -12.59
N ASN A 239 0.76 0.48 -12.48
CA ASN A 239 0.86 1.47 -11.40
C ASN A 239 -0.45 2.19 -11.06
N ILE A 240 -1.21 2.66 -12.05
CA ILE A 240 -2.46 3.41 -11.84
C ILE A 240 -3.49 2.63 -11.00
N PHE A 241 -3.52 1.29 -11.09
CA PHE A 241 -4.50 0.51 -10.33
C PHE A 241 -4.16 0.36 -8.86
N HIS A 242 -2.91 0.61 -8.47
CA HIS A 242 -2.47 0.47 -7.08
C HIS A 242 -2.72 1.72 -6.23
N PHE A 243 -2.79 2.90 -6.85
CA PHE A 243 -2.61 4.16 -6.14
C PHE A 243 -3.88 4.98 -5.92
N PHE A 244 -4.97 4.65 -6.60
CA PHE A 244 -6.21 5.42 -6.55
C PHE A 244 -7.39 4.56 -6.05
N GLU A 245 -8.33 5.21 -5.36
CA GLU A 245 -9.53 4.52 -4.87
C GLU A 245 -10.48 4.22 -6.03
N LEU A 246 -10.98 2.99 -6.11
CA LEU A 246 -11.80 2.49 -7.24
C LEU A 246 -11.15 2.73 -8.62
N SER A 247 -9.81 2.64 -8.67
CA SER A 247 -9.02 2.89 -9.88
C SER A 247 -9.50 2.13 -11.11
N TYR A 248 -9.80 0.83 -10.97
CA TYR A 248 -10.30 0.01 -12.08
C TYR A 248 -11.74 0.39 -12.50
N PRO A 249 -12.73 0.51 -11.58
CA PRO A 249 -14.04 1.04 -11.94
C PRO A 249 -14.02 2.39 -12.67
N TYR A 250 -13.21 3.35 -12.24
CA TYR A 250 -13.09 4.65 -12.92
C TYR A 250 -12.40 4.55 -14.27
N ALA A 251 -11.32 3.77 -14.37
CA ALA A 251 -10.67 3.44 -15.64
C ALA A 251 -11.66 2.82 -16.64
N LYS A 252 -12.47 1.87 -16.17
CA LYS A 252 -13.49 1.21 -16.97
C LYS A 252 -14.57 2.18 -17.43
N LYS A 253 -15.02 3.08 -16.54
CA LYS A 253 -15.95 4.17 -16.88
C LYS A 253 -15.37 5.06 -17.98
N ALA A 254 -14.10 5.46 -17.88
CA ALA A 254 -13.45 6.30 -18.90
C ALA A 254 -13.42 5.61 -20.28
N CYS A 255 -13.12 4.30 -20.33
CA CYS A 255 -13.19 3.54 -21.59
C CYS A 255 -14.60 3.47 -22.18
N LEU A 256 -15.62 3.25 -21.35
CA LEU A 256 -17.03 3.20 -21.78
C LEU A 256 -17.52 4.57 -22.27
N ASP A 257 -17.17 5.65 -21.55
CA ASP A 257 -17.52 7.03 -21.93
C ASP A 257 -16.85 7.44 -23.26
N ALA A 258 -15.67 6.89 -23.55
CA ALA A 258 -14.98 7.04 -24.84
C ALA A 258 -15.57 6.20 -25.98
N GLY A 259 -16.63 5.41 -25.71
CA GLY A 259 -17.35 4.63 -26.71
C GLY A 259 -16.82 3.21 -26.95
N LEU A 260 -15.89 2.71 -26.12
CA LEU A 260 -15.42 1.34 -26.25
C LEU A 260 -16.48 0.33 -25.84
N THR A 261 -16.68 -0.71 -26.67
CA THR A 261 -17.60 -1.80 -26.36
C THR A 261 -16.95 -2.77 -25.37
N MET A 262 -17.34 -2.69 -24.09
CA MET A 262 -16.80 -3.49 -23.00
C MET A 262 -17.89 -3.98 -22.05
N ARG A 263 -17.54 -4.89 -21.13
CA ARG A 263 -18.37 -5.19 -19.94
C ARG A 263 -18.64 -3.90 -19.15
N GLY A 264 -19.85 -3.74 -18.61
CA GLY A 264 -20.19 -2.58 -17.78
C GLY A 264 -19.40 -2.56 -16.45
N VAL A 265 -19.36 -1.40 -15.80
CA VAL A 265 -18.80 -1.28 -14.44
C VAL A 265 -19.65 -2.09 -13.47
N GLY A 266 -19.04 -3.08 -12.81
CA GLY A 266 -19.67 -3.88 -11.76
C GLY A 266 -19.05 -3.57 -10.40
N LEU A 267 -19.88 -3.17 -9.43
CA LEU A 267 -19.48 -2.97 -8.04
C LEU A 267 -20.34 -3.85 -7.13
N GLY A 268 -19.76 -4.34 -6.03
CA GLY A 268 -20.51 -5.09 -5.01
C GLY A 268 -20.83 -6.54 -5.40
N SER A 269 -19.81 -7.31 -5.81
CA SER A 269 -19.97 -8.74 -6.05
C SER A 269 -20.48 -9.47 -4.81
N LYS A 270 -21.54 -10.29 -4.97
CA LYS A 270 -22.04 -11.18 -3.91
C LYS A 270 -21.16 -12.43 -3.69
N TYR A 271 -20.34 -12.79 -4.67
CA TYR A 271 -19.47 -13.96 -4.61
C TYR A 271 -18.08 -13.59 -4.08
N PHE A 272 -17.64 -12.36 -4.34
CA PHE A 272 -16.34 -11.84 -3.93
C PHE A 272 -16.60 -10.60 -3.09
N PRO A 273 -16.93 -10.75 -1.79
CA PRO A 273 -17.14 -9.59 -0.94
C PRO A 273 -15.86 -8.76 -0.86
N ARG A 274 -16.02 -7.44 -0.73
CA ARG A 274 -14.89 -6.52 -0.55
C ARG A 274 -14.20 -6.71 0.80
N GLU A 275 -14.98 -7.01 1.84
CA GLU A 275 -14.45 -7.32 3.16
C GLU A 275 -13.88 -8.73 3.17
N PRO A 276 -12.73 -8.98 3.82
CA PRO A 276 -12.18 -10.32 3.90
C PRO A 276 -13.15 -11.30 4.58
N VAL A 277 -13.16 -12.54 4.08
CA VAL A 277 -13.88 -13.64 4.72
C VAL A 277 -12.90 -14.40 5.61
N TYR A 278 -13.21 -14.48 6.90
CA TYR A 278 -12.35 -15.11 7.91
C TYR A 278 -12.85 -16.52 8.24
N ASP A 279 -11.93 -17.49 8.26
CA ASP A 279 -12.20 -18.81 8.86
C ASP A 279 -12.19 -18.70 10.38
N ARG A 280 -13.37 -18.47 10.96
CA ARG A 280 -13.54 -18.30 12.41
C ARG A 280 -12.92 -19.42 13.24
N ALA A 281 -13.02 -20.68 12.81
CA ALA A 281 -12.52 -21.80 13.59
C ALA A 281 -10.99 -21.80 13.63
N SER A 282 -10.36 -21.59 12.47
CA SER A 282 -8.90 -21.49 12.36
C SER A 282 -8.34 -20.30 13.15
N GLU A 283 -9.01 -19.13 13.05
CA GLU A 283 -8.58 -17.92 13.75
C GLU A 283 -8.73 -18.02 15.27
N ASP A 284 -9.83 -18.58 15.76
CA ASP A 284 -10.06 -18.79 17.19
C ASP A 284 -9.04 -19.78 17.76
N ALA A 285 -8.73 -20.86 17.03
CA ALA A 285 -7.69 -21.82 17.42
C ALA A 285 -6.28 -21.19 17.44
N ALA A 286 -5.99 -20.26 16.53
CA ALA A 286 -4.72 -19.54 16.53
C ALA A 286 -4.57 -18.61 17.74
N ILE A 287 -5.64 -17.93 18.13
CA ILE A 287 -5.68 -17.09 19.34
C ILE A 287 -5.49 -17.96 20.58
N GLU A 288 -6.23 -19.06 20.71
CA GLU A 288 -6.13 -19.98 21.85
C GLU A 288 -4.71 -20.52 22.01
N LYS A 289 -4.12 -21.02 20.92
CA LYS A 289 -2.73 -21.51 20.90
C LYS A 289 -1.75 -20.43 21.35
N ARG A 290 -1.95 -19.16 20.96
CA ARG A 290 -1.10 -18.05 21.43
C ARG A 290 -1.22 -17.86 22.93
N LEU A 291 -2.45 -17.82 23.46
CA LEU A 291 -2.70 -17.63 24.89
C LEU A 291 -2.17 -18.79 25.73
N GLU A 292 -2.24 -20.03 25.24
CA GLU A 292 -1.61 -21.19 25.89
C GLU A 292 -0.09 -21.05 25.97
N ARG A 293 0.54 -20.62 24.88
CA ARG A 293 2.00 -20.35 24.86
C ARG A 293 2.39 -19.25 25.83
N ALA A 294 1.62 -18.15 25.85
CA ALA A 294 1.82 -17.05 26.79
C ALA A 294 1.74 -17.57 28.25
N LYS A 295 0.70 -18.35 28.59
CA LYS A 295 0.56 -18.97 29.93
C LYS A 295 1.76 -19.84 30.29
N ALA A 296 2.29 -20.59 29.33
CA ALA A 296 3.48 -21.44 29.49
C ALA A 296 4.82 -20.67 29.50
N GLY A 297 4.81 -19.33 29.35
CA GLY A 297 6.04 -18.53 29.28
C GLY A 297 6.89 -18.80 28.03
N LEU A 298 6.23 -19.24 26.95
CA LEU A 298 6.85 -19.54 25.66
C LEU A 298 6.74 -18.33 24.72
N GLY A 299 7.76 -18.10 23.91
CA GLY A 299 7.77 -17.04 22.90
C GLY A 299 7.02 -17.41 21.60
N PRO A 300 7.41 -16.85 20.44
CA PRO A 300 6.72 -17.07 19.17
C PRO A 300 6.65 -18.56 18.81
N ALA A 301 5.58 -18.97 18.12
CA ALA A 301 5.36 -20.37 17.77
C ALA A 301 6.36 -20.90 16.74
N ARG A 302 6.88 -20.02 15.88
CA ARG A 302 7.85 -20.36 14.84
C ARG A 302 9.26 -20.02 15.29
N THR A 303 10.19 -20.92 15.03
CA THR A 303 11.63 -20.70 15.15
C THR A 303 12.26 -20.76 13.76
N ILE A 304 13.24 -19.91 13.49
CA ILE A 304 13.98 -19.92 12.21
C ILE A 304 15.41 -20.35 12.51
N GLU A 305 15.74 -21.59 12.18
CA GLU A 305 17.11 -22.10 12.20
C GLU A 305 17.86 -21.42 11.05
N ASN A 306 18.77 -20.49 11.35
CA ASN A 306 19.51 -19.63 10.40
C ASN A 306 18.76 -18.41 9.84
N ALA A 307 18.09 -17.63 10.69
CA ALA A 307 17.58 -16.32 10.28
C ALA A 307 18.73 -15.39 9.83
N ALA A 308 18.56 -14.75 8.67
CA ALA A 308 19.41 -13.63 8.28
C ALA A 308 19.38 -12.57 9.39
N ARG A 309 20.56 -12.12 9.83
CA ARG A 309 20.67 -11.12 10.89
C ARG A 309 20.03 -9.80 10.45
N VAL A 310 19.45 -9.09 11.42
CA VAL A 310 18.99 -7.72 11.21
C VAL A 310 20.19 -6.87 10.78
N THR A 311 20.00 -6.10 9.72
CA THR A 311 20.96 -5.12 9.25
C THR A 311 20.34 -3.74 9.36
N TRP A 312 21.17 -2.70 9.41
CA TRP A 312 20.71 -1.33 9.50
C TRP A 312 21.15 -0.55 8.29
N CYS A 313 20.29 0.36 7.83
CA CYS A 313 20.62 1.28 6.75
C CYS A 313 21.91 2.02 7.09
N SER A 314 22.85 2.15 6.15
CA SER A 314 24.12 2.87 6.32
C SER A 314 23.97 4.39 6.37
N ALA A 315 22.85 4.93 5.85
CA ALA A 315 22.58 6.36 5.81
C ALA A 315 21.73 6.90 6.98
N CYS A 316 20.74 6.16 7.51
CA CYS A 316 19.87 6.62 8.62
C CYS A 316 20.03 5.81 9.92
N VAL A 317 18.99 5.17 10.46
CA VAL A 317 19.08 4.19 11.56
C VAL A 317 18.02 3.07 11.43
N TYR A 318 17.28 3.01 10.31
CA TYR A 318 16.24 2.00 10.09
C TYR A 318 16.80 0.58 9.98
N PRO A 319 16.19 -0.42 10.64
CA PRO A 319 16.55 -1.82 10.49
C PRO A 319 15.85 -2.50 9.29
N SER A 320 16.42 -3.61 8.82
CA SER A 320 15.80 -4.51 7.82
C SER A 320 14.56 -5.25 8.35
N SER A 321 14.36 -5.26 9.67
CA SER A 321 13.17 -5.77 10.36
C SER A 321 12.00 -4.77 10.43
N SER A 322 12.06 -3.68 9.66
CA SER A 322 11.03 -2.64 9.59
C SER A 322 9.60 -3.19 9.51
N ALA A 323 8.70 -2.57 10.27
CA ALA A 323 7.26 -2.81 10.25
C ALA A 323 6.55 -2.21 9.02
N SER A 324 7.27 -1.52 8.14
CA SER A 324 6.80 -1.10 6.81
C SER A 324 7.69 -1.73 5.74
N TYR A 325 7.15 -1.95 4.53
CA TYR A 325 7.93 -2.53 3.43
C TYR A 325 9.13 -1.64 3.11
N LEU A 326 10.31 -2.17 3.42
CA LEU A 326 11.60 -1.51 3.28
C LEU A 326 12.61 -2.52 2.72
N GLU A 327 13.32 -2.10 1.69
CA GLU A 327 14.43 -2.85 1.10
C GLU A 327 15.74 -2.08 1.31
N MET A 328 16.84 -2.81 1.39
CA MET A 328 18.19 -2.26 1.40
C MET A 328 18.79 -2.44 0.01
N SER A 329 19.50 -1.44 -0.52
CA SER A 329 20.35 -1.64 -1.69
C SER A 329 21.58 -2.48 -1.37
N GLU A 330 22.34 -2.81 -2.42
CA GLU A 330 23.64 -3.48 -2.30
C GLU A 330 24.63 -2.66 -1.46
N GLU A 331 24.55 -1.31 -1.48
CA GLU A 331 25.34 -0.41 -0.63
C GLU A 331 24.79 -0.28 0.81
N GLY A 332 23.74 -1.04 1.15
CA GLY A 332 23.12 -1.02 2.47
C GLY A 332 22.29 0.22 2.76
N VAL A 333 21.83 0.95 1.74
CA VAL A 333 20.96 2.14 1.93
C VAL A 333 19.50 1.73 1.78
N CYS A 334 18.65 2.08 2.75
CA CYS A 334 17.23 1.76 2.67
C CYS A 334 16.48 2.59 1.61
N THR A 335 15.43 2.00 1.05
CA THR A 335 14.48 2.66 0.11
C THR A 335 13.96 4.00 0.61
N GLY A 336 13.73 4.16 1.92
CA GLY A 336 13.29 5.44 2.48
C GLY A 336 14.33 6.55 2.41
N CYS A 337 15.63 6.21 2.50
CA CYS A 337 16.70 7.18 2.29
C CYS A 337 16.91 7.50 0.81
N GLN A 338 16.73 6.51 -0.07
CA GLN A 338 16.77 6.71 -1.53
C GLN A 338 15.65 7.65 -1.97
N ALA A 339 14.40 7.35 -1.59
CA ALA A 339 13.23 8.18 -1.87
C ALA A 339 13.28 9.56 -1.17
N GLY A 340 13.93 9.65 0.00
CA GLY A 340 14.18 10.93 0.67
C GLY A 340 14.99 11.92 -0.17
N GLY A 341 15.80 11.43 -1.12
CA GLY A 341 16.48 12.24 -2.13
C GLY A 341 15.52 12.98 -3.05
N ASP A 342 14.42 12.35 -3.47
CA ASP A 342 13.43 12.94 -4.40
C ASP A 342 12.85 14.25 -3.84
N ARG A 343 12.65 14.32 -2.53
CA ARG A 343 12.13 15.51 -1.84
C ARG A 343 13.08 16.70 -1.84
N LYS A 344 14.38 16.47 -2.00
CA LYS A 344 15.39 17.54 -2.13
C LYS A 344 15.40 18.13 -3.54
N GLY A 345 14.81 17.44 -4.53
CA GLY A 345 14.79 17.80 -5.94
C GLY A 345 13.58 18.63 -6.39
N PHE A 346 12.60 18.93 -5.53
CA PHE A 346 11.46 19.76 -5.91
C PHE A 346 11.88 21.24 -5.99
N ASP A 347 12.20 21.68 -7.20
CA ASP A 347 12.44 23.08 -7.50
C ASP A 347 11.12 23.88 -7.51
N LYS A 348 11.23 25.19 -7.75
CA LYS A 348 10.07 26.09 -7.78
C LYS A 348 9.08 25.74 -8.89
N THR A 349 9.56 25.22 -10.02
CA THR A 349 8.75 24.88 -11.19
C THR A 349 7.89 23.66 -10.91
N GLU A 350 8.48 22.61 -10.34
CA GLU A 350 7.75 21.40 -9.96
C GLU A 350 6.74 21.66 -8.84
N LEU A 351 7.09 22.51 -7.87
CA LEU A 351 6.14 22.91 -6.82
C LEU A 351 4.96 23.73 -7.37
N ALA A 352 5.19 24.58 -8.37
CA ALA A 352 4.11 25.29 -9.06
C ALA A 352 3.20 24.31 -9.80
N ARG A 353 3.76 23.37 -10.58
CA ARG A 353 2.99 22.33 -11.27
C ARG A 353 2.13 21.51 -10.31
N ARG A 354 2.71 21.10 -9.18
CA ARG A 354 1.98 20.35 -8.14
C ARG A 354 0.87 21.15 -7.51
N ARG A 355 1.10 22.45 -7.27
CA ARG A 355 0.09 23.37 -6.79
C ARG A 355 -1.07 23.50 -7.79
N ASP A 356 -0.80 23.62 -9.08
CA ASP A 356 -1.84 23.70 -10.11
C ASP A 356 -2.72 22.45 -10.14
N ILE A 357 -2.10 21.26 -9.95
CA ILE A 357 -2.84 19.99 -9.83
C ILE A 357 -3.75 20.03 -8.59
N LEU A 358 -3.23 20.45 -7.43
CA LEU A 358 -4.02 20.58 -6.21
C LEU A 358 -5.19 21.54 -6.41
N GLU A 359 -4.95 22.75 -6.93
CA GLU A 359 -5.98 23.75 -7.18
C GLU A 359 -7.08 23.23 -8.09
N THR A 360 -6.72 22.46 -9.13
CA THR A 360 -7.68 21.78 -10.01
C THR A 360 -8.55 20.78 -9.25
N ILE A 361 -7.96 19.95 -8.38
CA ILE A 361 -8.71 18.97 -7.57
C ILE A 361 -9.67 19.67 -6.60
N LEU A 362 -9.18 20.72 -5.93
CA LEU A 362 -9.97 21.48 -4.96
C LEU A 362 -11.14 22.19 -5.64
N GLU A 363 -10.92 22.83 -6.79
CA GLU A 363 -11.97 23.54 -7.51
C GLU A 363 -13.04 22.60 -8.08
N ASN A 364 -12.64 21.41 -8.55
CA ASN A 364 -13.60 20.38 -8.99
C ASN A 364 -14.48 19.84 -7.84
N SER A 365 -14.01 19.95 -6.59
CA SER A 365 -14.72 19.45 -5.41
C SER A 365 -15.60 20.51 -4.74
N ARG A 366 -15.34 21.80 -5.02
CA ARG A 366 -15.96 22.96 -4.37
C ARG A 366 -17.49 22.96 -4.52
N SER A 367 -18.17 23.26 -3.42
CA SER A 367 -19.61 23.40 -3.34
C SER A 367 -20.04 24.81 -3.78
N ARG A 368 -20.48 24.94 -5.04
CA ARG A 368 -20.85 26.25 -5.61
C ARG A 368 -22.24 26.74 -5.23
N ASP A 369 -23.12 25.83 -4.85
CA ASP A 369 -24.51 26.11 -4.45
C ASP A 369 -24.70 26.22 -2.93
N GLY A 370 -23.62 26.00 -2.15
CA GLY A 370 -23.67 25.99 -0.69
C GLY A 370 -24.42 24.79 -0.10
N SER A 371 -24.69 23.73 -0.88
CA SER A 371 -25.45 22.56 -0.43
C SER A 371 -24.71 21.65 0.55
N ARG A 372 -23.38 21.79 0.62
CA ARG A 372 -22.44 20.98 1.42
C ARG A 372 -21.13 21.73 1.65
N HIS A 373 -20.28 21.21 2.52
CA HIS A 373 -18.88 21.64 2.66
C HIS A 373 -18.05 21.27 1.43
N ASP A 374 -16.94 21.98 1.20
CA ASP A 374 -16.08 21.78 0.02
C ASP A 374 -15.26 20.50 0.11
N CYS A 375 -14.83 20.14 1.31
CA CYS A 375 -14.04 18.94 1.59
C CYS A 375 -14.17 18.52 3.05
N VAL A 376 -13.83 17.27 3.35
CA VAL A 376 -13.59 16.78 4.70
C VAL A 376 -12.09 16.82 5.00
N ILE A 377 -11.72 17.23 6.21
CA ILE A 377 -10.35 17.06 6.72
C ILE A 377 -10.41 16.13 7.93
N GLY A 378 -9.71 15.00 7.83
CA GLY A 378 -9.50 14.11 8.98
C GLY A 378 -8.54 14.78 9.95
N VAL A 379 -9.00 15.10 11.16
CA VAL A 379 -8.19 15.81 12.16
C VAL A 379 -8.12 15.06 13.48
N SER A 380 -6.93 15.07 14.10
CA SER A 380 -6.71 14.54 15.44
C SER A 380 -6.50 15.65 16.48
N GLY A 381 -6.45 16.91 16.07
CA GLY A 381 -6.04 18.01 16.96
C GLY A 381 -4.52 18.15 17.08
N GLY A 382 -3.73 17.33 16.37
CA GLY A 382 -2.28 17.46 16.28
C GLY A 382 -1.81 18.60 15.38
N LYS A 383 -0.50 18.87 15.42
CA LYS A 383 0.14 19.95 14.64
C LYS A 383 -0.14 19.89 13.13
N ASP A 384 -0.15 18.68 12.58
CA ASP A 384 -0.35 18.48 11.15
C ASP A 384 -1.81 18.76 10.77
N SER A 385 -2.77 18.41 11.64
CA SER A 385 -4.17 18.78 11.47
C SER A 385 -4.40 20.29 11.48
N TYR A 386 -3.72 21.02 12.37
CA TYR A 386 -3.73 22.49 12.38
C TYR A 386 -3.17 23.06 11.08
N PHE A 387 -2.03 22.55 10.62
CA PHE A 387 -1.39 23.04 9.40
C PHE A 387 -2.23 22.73 8.16
N GLN A 388 -2.80 21.53 8.04
CA GLN A 388 -3.71 21.15 6.96
C GLN A 388 -4.93 22.08 6.92
N THR A 389 -5.55 22.30 8.09
CA THR A 389 -6.74 23.15 8.19
C THR A 389 -6.41 24.59 7.81
N HIS A 390 -5.28 25.14 8.32
CA HIS A 390 -4.78 26.45 7.90
C HIS A 390 -4.61 26.52 6.38
N TYR A 391 -3.94 25.54 5.78
CA TYR A 391 -3.63 25.58 4.36
C TYR A 391 -4.90 25.51 3.50
N ILE A 392 -5.82 24.62 3.83
CA ILE A 392 -7.06 24.45 3.05
C ILE A 392 -8.05 25.61 3.26
N LYS A 393 -8.26 26.04 4.51
CA LYS A 393 -9.22 27.12 4.83
C LYS A 393 -8.64 28.49 4.49
N ASN A 394 -7.46 28.83 5.00
CA ASN A 394 -6.93 30.19 4.97
C ASN A 394 -6.06 30.48 3.73
N VAL A 395 -5.35 29.47 3.21
CA VAL A 395 -4.49 29.66 2.01
C VAL A 395 -5.27 29.36 0.73
N MET A 396 -6.06 28.29 0.70
CA MET A 396 -6.82 27.86 -0.49
C MET A 396 -8.27 28.36 -0.51
N GLY A 397 -8.77 28.91 0.59
CA GLY A 397 -10.10 29.53 0.65
C GLY A 397 -11.26 28.53 0.52
N LEU A 398 -11.10 27.29 1.00
CA LEU A 398 -12.20 26.31 1.05
C LEU A 398 -12.95 26.41 2.39
N ASN A 399 -14.17 25.88 2.41
CA ASN A 399 -14.94 25.64 3.62
C ASN A 399 -14.91 24.15 4.01
N PRO A 400 -13.94 23.69 4.83
CA PRO A 400 -13.80 22.30 5.20
C PRO A 400 -14.74 21.91 6.36
N LEU A 401 -15.16 20.64 6.37
CA LEU A 401 -15.73 19.97 7.53
C LEU A 401 -14.64 19.17 8.24
N LEU A 402 -14.37 19.50 9.50
CA LEU A 402 -13.42 18.73 10.30
C LEU A 402 -14.08 17.45 10.82
N VAL A 403 -13.37 16.33 10.73
CA VAL A 403 -13.86 15.03 11.24
C VAL A 403 -12.79 14.37 12.09
N THR A 404 -13.14 14.03 13.33
CA THR A 404 -12.28 13.32 14.27
C THR A 404 -12.88 12.00 14.70
N TYR A 405 -12.06 10.97 14.74
CA TYR A 405 -12.33 9.78 15.52
C TYR A 405 -11.72 9.92 16.91
N TYR A 406 -12.51 9.74 17.96
CA TYR A 406 -12.08 9.93 19.35
C TYR A 406 -11.82 8.58 20.03
N GLY A 407 -10.56 8.21 20.18
CA GLY A 407 -10.14 6.93 20.75
C GLY A 407 -10.18 6.80 22.28
N ASN A 408 -10.57 7.86 23.00
CA ASN A 408 -10.56 7.92 24.48
C ASN A 408 -9.14 7.83 25.12
N ASN A 409 -8.11 8.29 24.41
CA ASN A 409 -6.69 8.20 24.83
C ASN A 409 -5.92 9.53 24.77
N PHE A 410 -6.58 10.67 24.60
CA PHE A 410 -5.90 11.96 24.42
C PHE A 410 -5.05 12.36 25.63
N THR A 411 -3.91 13.01 25.38
CA THR A 411 -3.25 13.80 26.43
C THR A 411 -4.08 15.06 26.72
N ASP A 412 -3.88 15.67 27.89
CA ASP A 412 -4.60 16.91 28.24
C ASP A 412 -4.36 18.03 27.22
N ALA A 413 -3.12 18.17 26.74
CA ALA A 413 -2.75 19.13 25.69
C ALA A 413 -3.42 18.78 24.35
N GLY A 414 -3.37 17.51 23.94
CA GLY A 414 -4.03 17.04 22.72
C GLY A 414 -5.53 17.28 22.75
N HIS A 415 -6.16 17.03 23.89
CA HIS A 415 -7.59 17.26 24.09
C HIS A 415 -7.95 18.74 23.94
N ARG A 416 -7.21 19.66 24.58
CA ARG A 416 -7.44 21.10 24.43
C ARG A 416 -7.22 21.58 23.00
N ASN A 417 -6.15 21.13 22.35
CA ASN A 417 -5.87 21.46 20.96
C ASN A 417 -7.02 21.03 20.04
N LEU A 418 -7.54 19.80 20.19
CA LEU A 418 -8.64 19.28 19.37
C LEU A 418 -9.88 20.20 19.42
N TYR A 419 -10.37 20.53 20.61
CA TYR A 419 -11.61 21.31 20.76
C TYR A 419 -11.45 22.77 20.33
N ARG A 420 -10.23 23.32 20.42
CA ARG A 420 -9.94 24.70 20.00
C ARG A 420 -9.92 24.87 18.48
N MET A 421 -9.75 23.79 17.70
CA MET A 421 -9.64 23.90 16.23
C MET A 421 -10.82 24.63 15.59
N LYS A 422 -12.06 24.31 15.99
CA LYS A 422 -13.27 24.95 15.44
C LYS A 422 -13.30 26.46 15.68
N GLU A 423 -12.80 26.91 16.83
CA GLU A 423 -12.76 28.33 17.22
C GLU A 423 -11.61 29.04 16.51
N VAL A 424 -10.47 28.37 16.37
CA VAL A 424 -9.27 28.90 15.70
C VAL A 424 -9.51 29.12 14.21
N PHE A 425 -10.23 28.23 13.54
CA PHE A 425 -10.39 28.26 12.08
C PHE A 425 -11.78 28.68 11.61
N ASP A 426 -12.75 28.86 12.52
CA ASP A 426 -14.16 29.14 12.20
C ASP A 426 -14.74 28.13 11.19
N VAL A 427 -14.79 26.88 11.62
CA VAL A 427 -15.21 25.72 10.82
C VAL A 427 -16.04 24.74 11.64
N ASP A 428 -16.91 23.99 10.96
CA ASP A 428 -17.68 22.91 11.59
C ASP A 428 -16.79 21.70 11.91
N HIS A 429 -17.10 21.02 13.01
CA HIS A 429 -16.31 19.90 13.50
C HIS A 429 -17.20 18.78 14.06
N ILE A 430 -17.13 17.61 13.41
CA ILE A 430 -17.78 16.38 13.87
C ILE A 430 -16.75 15.52 14.60
N ILE A 431 -17.05 15.18 15.85
CA ILE A 431 -16.25 14.25 16.66
C ILE A 431 -17.05 12.97 16.86
N VAL A 432 -16.58 11.87 16.28
CA VAL A 432 -17.18 10.54 16.45
C VAL A 432 -16.58 9.87 17.67
N GLN A 433 -17.41 9.61 18.68
CA GLN A 433 -16.99 9.04 19.97
C GLN A 433 -17.69 7.68 20.19
N PRO A 434 -16.99 6.55 20.01
CA PRO A 434 -17.53 5.24 20.33
C PRO A 434 -17.70 5.04 21.85
N GLY A 435 -18.57 4.10 22.23
CA GLY A 435 -18.77 3.75 23.64
C GLY A 435 -17.49 3.20 24.30
N VAL A 436 -17.19 3.65 25.52
CA VAL A 436 -15.96 3.31 26.25
C VAL A 436 -15.79 1.80 26.45
N GLU A 437 -16.87 1.08 26.78
CA GLU A 437 -16.80 -0.37 26.96
C GLU A 437 -16.49 -1.11 25.65
N THR A 438 -17.00 -0.63 24.52
CA THR A 438 -16.61 -1.13 23.19
C THR A 438 -15.12 -0.89 22.92
N LEU A 439 -14.61 0.30 23.25
CA LEU A 439 -13.19 0.64 23.09
C LEU A 439 -12.29 -0.26 23.95
N LYS A 440 -12.64 -0.53 25.21
CA LYS A 440 -11.88 -1.43 26.09
C LYS A 440 -11.77 -2.84 25.50
N LYS A 441 -12.87 -3.39 24.99
CA LYS A 441 -12.88 -4.70 24.33
C LYS A 441 -12.00 -4.71 23.09
N LEU A 442 -12.11 -3.69 22.25
CA LEU A 442 -11.29 -3.58 21.04
C LEU A 442 -9.79 -3.39 21.36
N ASN A 443 -9.44 -2.69 22.44
CA ASN A 443 -8.06 -2.58 22.91
C ASN A 443 -7.48 -3.96 23.27
N ARG A 444 -8.20 -4.74 24.07
CA ARG A 444 -7.78 -6.11 24.44
C ARG A 444 -7.67 -7.00 23.21
N LEU A 445 -8.70 -7.01 22.36
CA LEU A 445 -8.72 -7.83 21.16
C LEU A 445 -7.60 -7.45 20.20
N GLY A 446 -7.38 -6.17 19.93
CA GLY A 446 -6.26 -5.71 19.10
C GLY A 446 -4.91 -6.20 19.63
N PHE A 447 -4.69 -6.10 20.94
CA PHE A 447 -3.48 -6.62 21.57
C PHE A 447 -3.34 -8.15 21.42
N ILE A 448 -4.37 -8.92 21.77
CA ILE A 448 -4.35 -10.39 21.78
C ILE A 448 -4.22 -10.98 20.36
N VAL A 449 -4.91 -10.37 19.39
CA VAL A 449 -5.01 -10.89 18.02
C VAL A 449 -3.74 -10.59 17.23
N MET A 450 -3.24 -9.35 17.30
CA MET A 450 -2.22 -8.84 16.37
C MET A 450 -1.06 -8.10 17.05
N GLY A 451 -1.07 -7.99 18.38
CA GLY A 451 -0.04 -7.28 19.14
C GLY A 451 -0.09 -5.78 18.94
N ASP A 452 -1.28 -5.23 18.67
CA ASP A 452 -1.53 -3.80 18.44
C ASP A 452 -2.83 -3.41 19.14
N MET A 453 -2.73 -2.84 20.34
CA MET A 453 -3.91 -2.45 21.10
C MET A 453 -4.67 -1.27 20.50
N ASN A 454 -4.05 -0.50 19.60
CA ASN A 454 -4.66 0.68 19.00
C ASN A 454 -5.32 0.40 17.65
N TRP A 455 -5.61 -0.87 17.31
CA TRP A 455 -6.34 -1.24 16.08
C TRP A 455 -7.59 -0.39 15.87
N HIS A 456 -8.37 -0.16 16.93
CA HIS A 456 -9.58 0.67 16.83
C HIS A 456 -9.28 2.13 16.50
N GLY A 457 -8.13 2.66 16.92
CA GLY A 457 -7.61 3.99 16.61
C GLY A 457 -7.30 4.11 15.13
N HIS A 458 -6.39 3.26 14.65
CA HIS A 458 -5.95 3.20 13.25
C HIS A 458 -7.13 3.10 12.29
N VAL A 459 -7.98 2.07 12.49
CA VAL A 459 -9.14 1.82 11.63
C VAL A 459 -10.20 2.91 11.78
N GLY A 460 -10.40 3.44 12.98
CA GLY A 460 -11.37 4.50 13.26
C GLY A 460 -11.02 5.80 12.53
N ILE A 461 -9.78 6.26 12.66
CA ILE A 461 -9.28 7.47 11.99
C ILE A 461 -9.36 7.31 10.47
N ALA A 462 -9.02 6.13 9.95
CA ALA A 462 -9.07 5.79 8.54
C ALA A 462 -10.49 5.68 7.96
N THR A 463 -11.49 5.34 8.78
CA THR A 463 -12.89 5.14 8.33
C THR A 463 -13.73 6.40 8.41
N ASN A 464 -13.68 7.12 9.54
CA ASN A 464 -14.71 8.09 9.88
C ASN A 464 -14.75 9.31 8.93
N PRO A 465 -13.63 9.91 8.52
CA PRO A 465 -13.61 10.98 7.52
C PRO A 465 -14.26 10.55 6.19
N MET A 466 -13.94 9.35 5.70
CA MET A 466 -14.50 8.80 4.46
C MET A 466 -16.01 8.55 4.60
N ARG A 467 -16.45 8.01 5.75
CA ARG A 467 -17.88 7.74 6.01
C ARG A 467 -18.69 9.03 6.11
N ILE A 468 -18.21 10.02 6.86
CA ILE A 468 -18.87 11.31 6.99
C ILE A 468 -18.92 12.03 5.64
N ALA A 469 -17.86 11.94 4.82
CA ALA A 469 -17.84 12.50 3.47
C ALA A 469 -18.97 11.90 2.61
N VAL A 470 -19.11 10.58 2.58
CA VAL A 470 -20.21 9.89 1.88
C VAL A 470 -21.59 10.32 2.41
N GLN A 471 -21.78 10.33 3.73
CA GLN A 471 -23.07 10.68 4.35
C GLN A 471 -23.50 12.11 4.03
N ASN A 472 -22.55 13.03 3.86
CA ASN A 472 -22.78 14.43 3.53
C ASN A 472 -22.56 14.76 2.05
N LYS A 473 -22.35 13.74 1.20
CA LYS A 473 -22.12 13.87 -0.25
C LYS A 473 -20.94 14.79 -0.61
N ILE A 474 -19.89 14.80 0.21
CA ILE A 474 -18.67 15.60 0.01
C ILE A 474 -17.68 14.73 -0.78
N PRO A 475 -17.25 15.11 -1.99
CA PRO A 475 -16.48 14.24 -2.89
C PRO A 475 -14.97 14.22 -2.60
N LEU A 476 -14.52 14.93 -1.56
CA LEU A 476 -13.08 15.07 -1.27
C LEU A 476 -12.81 14.96 0.22
N VAL A 477 -11.87 14.07 0.57
CA VAL A 477 -11.22 13.99 1.88
C VAL A 477 -9.75 14.35 1.73
N ILE A 478 -9.24 15.19 2.63
CA ILE A 478 -7.86 15.65 2.63
C ILE A 478 -7.15 15.09 3.86
N TRP A 479 -6.01 14.46 3.60
CA TRP A 479 -5.08 13.91 4.59
C TRP A 479 -3.76 14.70 4.57
N GLY A 480 -2.91 14.44 5.56
CA GLY A 480 -1.60 15.08 5.68
C GLY A 480 -0.53 14.52 4.75
N GLU A 481 0.47 13.87 5.35
CA GLU A 481 1.48 13.09 4.64
C GLU A 481 1.11 11.61 4.64
N HIS A 482 1.55 10.90 3.60
CA HIS A 482 1.48 9.44 3.56
C HIS A 482 2.63 8.84 4.38
N GLY A 483 2.32 8.05 5.40
CA GLY A 483 3.28 7.56 6.39
C GLY A 483 4.41 6.72 5.80
N GLU A 484 4.10 5.70 5.00
CA GLU A 484 5.06 4.74 4.44
C GLU A 484 5.92 5.36 3.34
N THR A 485 5.41 6.38 2.67
CA THR A 485 6.18 7.17 1.71
C THR A 485 7.30 7.92 2.44
N ASP A 486 6.99 8.45 3.62
CA ASP A 486 7.93 9.17 4.47
C ASP A 486 8.90 8.26 5.23
N ILE A 487 8.39 7.15 5.76
CA ILE A 487 9.13 6.25 6.64
C ILE A 487 10.00 5.28 5.84
N SER A 488 9.40 4.51 4.93
CA SER A 488 10.11 3.41 4.27
C SER A 488 10.38 3.65 2.79
N GLY A 489 9.87 4.74 2.21
CA GLY A 489 9.97 4.97 0.77
C GLY A 489 9.25 3.88 -0.02
N GLN A 490 8.14 3.38 0.52
CA GLN A 490 7.34 2.33 -0.12
C GLN A 490 6.74 2.80 -1.46
N PHE A 491 6.44 4.09 -1.57
CA PHE A 491 5.86 4.72 -2.75
C PHE A 491 6.68 5.92 -3.19
N SER A 492 6.52 6.37 -4.44
CA SER A 492 7.06 7.65 -4.90
C SER A 492 6.01 8.76 -4.77
N MET A 493 6.45 9.96 -4.37
CA MET A 493 5.60 11.16 -4.39
C MET A 493 5.22 11.60 -5.81
N ASN A 494 5.89 11.06 -6.84
CA ASN A 494 5.55 11.31 -8.23
C ASN A 494 4.32 10.52 -8.70
N ASP A 495 3.90 9.51 -7.94
CA ASP A 495 2.72 8.70 -8.26
C ASP A 495 1.41 9.35 -7.80
N PHE A 496 1.47 10.44 -7.01
CA PHE A 496 0.31 11.12 -6.43
C PHE A 496 -0.67 10.17 -5.72
N LEU A 497 -0.13 9.20 -4.98
CA LEU A 497 -0.89 8.22 -4.20
C LEU A 497 -2.06 8.86 -3.45
N GLU A 498 -3.22 8.22 -3.49
CA GLU A 498 -4.41 8.59 -2.73
C GLU A 498 -4.66 7.60 -1.59
N PHE A 499 -5.41 8.03 -0.59
CA PHE A 499 -5.95 7.18 0.45
C PHE A 499 -6.97 6.23 -0.17
N THR A 500 -6.74 4.94 0.00
CA THR A 500 -7.58 3.89 -0.54
C THR A 500 -8.06 2.96 0.56
N TYR A 501 -9.14 2.23 0.29
CA TYR A 501 -9.54 1.13 1.15
C TYR A 501 -8.46 0.06 1.26
N ARG A 502 -7.69 -0.16 0.20
CA ARG A 502 -6.55 -1.06 0.24
C ARG A 502 -5.53 -0.59 1.28
N ASN A 503 -5.19 0.70 1.28
CA ASN A 503 -4.32 1.27 2.30
C ASN A 503 -4.89 1.04 3.71
N ARG A 504 -6.17 1.36 3.91
CA ARG A 504 -6.83 1.12 5.20
C ARG A 504 -6.79 -0.35 5.61
N LEU A 505 -7.11 -1.28 4.72
CA LEU A 505 -7.19 -2.70 5.06
C LEU A 505 -5.80 -3.30 5.31
N GLU A 506 -4.87 -3.10 4.39
CA GLU A 506 -3.53 -3.71 4.46
C GLU A 506 -2.66 -3.06 5.55
N HIS A 507 -2.73 -1.73 5.71
CA HIS A 507 -1.87 -1.00 6.63
C HIS A 507 -2.54 -0.72 7.97
N GLU A 508 -3.64 0.03 7.99
CA GLU A 508 -4.28 0.50 9.23
C GLU A 508 -4.95 -0.65 10.00
N ALA A 509 -5.59 -1.57 9.29
CA ALA A 509 -6.31 -2.69 9.87
C ALA A 509 -5.48 -3.97 9.96
N ARG A 510 -4.30 -4.02 9.32
CA ARG A 510 -3.42 -5.22 9.22
C ARG A 510 -4.17 -6.46 8.72
N ASN A 511 -5.09 -6.26 7.78
CA ASN A 511 -6.06 -7.23 7.23
C ASN A 511 -7.10 -7.77 8.21
N PHE A 512 -7.26 -7.17 9.40
CA PHE A 512 -8.36 -7.46 10.33
C PHE A 512 -9.44 -6.38 10.23
N GLU A 513 -10.53 -6.67 9.53
CA GLU A 513 -11.65 -5.76 9.35
C GLU A 513 -12.60 -5.80 10.57
N TRP A 514 -13.51 -4.82 10.69
CA TRP A 514 -14.51 -4.81 11.76
C TRP A 514 -15.32 -6.12 11.85
N THR A 515 -15.56 -6.80 10.73
CA THR A 515 -16.22 -8.11 10.70
C THR A 515 -15.43 -9.16 11.48
N TYR A 516 -14.10 -9.06 11.56
CA TYR A 516 -13.26 -9.92 12.38
C TYR A 516 -13.60 -9.80 13.88
N MET A 517 -14.01 -8.63 14.35
CA MET A 517 -14.28 -8.40 15.77
C MET A 517 -15.71 -8.84 16.19
N VAL A 518 -16.63 -9.00 15.24
CA VAL A 518 -18.03 -9.38 15.52
C VAL A 518 -18.13 -10.75 16.21
N GLY A 519 -18.83 -10.80 17.34
CA GLY A 519 -19.02 -12.00 18.16
C GLY A 519 -17.95 -12.21 19.23
N ARG A 520 -16.79 -11.56 19.13
CA ARG A 520 -15.71 -11.64 20.12
C ARG A 520 -16.02 -10.71 21.29
N GLU A 521 -15.84 -11.20 22.52
CA GLU A 521 -16.20 -10.48 23.75
C GLU A 521 -17.65 -9.92 23.74
N GLY A 522 -18.56 -10.59 23.02
CA GLY A 522 -19.96 -10.16 22.86
C GLY A 522 -20.16 -8.90 22.01
N LEU A 523 -19.16 -8.46 21.25
CA LEU A 523 -19.29 -7.34 20.30
C LEU A 523 -20.29 -7.70 19.21
N THR A 524 -21.26 -6.83 18.97
CA THR A 524 -22.27 -6.99 17.92
C THR A 524 -21.89 -6.16 16.68
N LYS A 525 -22.57 -6.42 15.56
CA LYS A 525 -22.46 -5.56 14.37
C LYS A 525 -22.84 -4.11 14.67
N GLN A 526 -23.79 -3.88 15.58
CA GLN A 526 -24.24 -2.54 15.96
C GLN A 526 -23.15 -1.77 16.71
N ASP A 527 -22.40 -2.45 17.59
CA ASP A 527 -21.29 -1.84 18.32
C ASP A 527 -20.19 -1.34 17.38
N LEU A 528 -20.04 -1.95 16.21
CA LEU A 528 -18.94 -1.73 15.28
C LEU A 528 -19.27 -0.81 14.09
N ILE A 529 -20.44 -0.16 14.08
CA ILE A 529 -20.86 0.76 13.00
C ILE A 529 -19.81 1.85 12.75
N CYS A 530 -19.13 2.33 13.80
CA CYS A 530 -18.10 3.37 13.68
C CYS A 530 -16.86 2.97 12.86
N TRP A 531 -16.67 1.68 12.60
CA TRP A 531 -15.55 1.14 11.82
C TRP A 531 -15.98 0.55 10.47
N GLN A 532 -17.28 0.55 10.15
CA GLN A 532 -17.78 0.15 8.83
C GLN A 532 -17.38 1.21 7.79
N TYR A 533 -16.58 0.81 6.82
CA TYR A 533 -16.13 1.67 5.73
C TYR A 533 -17.23 1.79 4.65
N PRO A 534 -17.37 2.93 3.95
CA PRO A 534 -18.36 3.07 2.89
C PRO A 534 -18.19 2.04 1.78
N SER A 535 -19.30 1.55 1.24
CA SER A 535 -19.28 0.62 0.11
C SER A 535 -18.68 1.24 -1.13
N ASP A 536 -18.18 0.40 -2.06
CA ASP A 536 -17.64 0.89 -3.34
C ASP A 536 -18.69 1.70 -4.11
N GLN A 537 -19.96 1.28 -4.05
CA GLN A 537 -21.05 1.98 -4.73
C GLN A 537 -21.26 3.38 -4.16
N GLU A 538 -21.23 3.54 -2.83
CA GLU A 538 -21.39 4.85 -2.19
C GLU A 538 -20.23 5.80 -2.53
N ILE A 539 -18.99 5.28 -2.53
CA ILE A 539 -17.79 6.04 -2.92
C ILE A 539 -17.89 6.45 -4.40
N PHE A 540 -18.24 5.50 -5.28
CA PHE A 540 -18.36 5.73 -6.71
C PHE A 540 -19.44 6.76 -7.05
N ASN A 541 -20.59 6.71 -6.38
CA ASN A 541 -21.73 7.59 -6.64
C ASN A 541 -21.40 9.08 -6.47
N ILE A 542 -20.49 9.43 -5.57
CA ILE A 542 -20.10 10.81 -5.32
C ILE A 542 -18.72 11.15 -5.88
N GLY A 543 -18.03 10.21 -6.52
CA GLY A 543 -16.67 10.45 -7.00
C GLY A 543 -15.66 10.67 -5.88
N LEU A 544 -15.85 10.04 -4.71
CA LEU A 544 -15.06 10.35 -3.51
C LEU A 544 -13.58 10.03 -3.71
N ARG A 545 -12.73 11.02 -3.45
CA ARG A 545 -11.26 10.92 -3.44
C ARG A 545 -10.68 11.24 -2.08
N GLY A 546 -9.54 10.63 -1.77
CA GLY A 546 -8.79 10.87 -0.53
C GLY A 546 -7.37 11.32 -0.85
N ILE A 547 -7.10 12.62 -0.90
CA ILE A 547 -5.77 13.11 -1.30
C ILE A 547 -4.85 13.34 -0.10
N TYR A 548 -3.55 13.13 -0.27
CA TYR A 548 -2.54 13.57 0.71
C TYR A 548 -1.98 14.93 0.31
N LEU A 549 -2.17 15.93 1.16
CA LEU A 549 -1.69 17.29 0.91
C LEU A 549 -0.17 17.33 0.72
N GLY A 550 0.57 16.46 1.42
CA GLY A 550 2.02 16.32 1.29
C GLY A 550 2.52 15.89 -0.10
N ASN A 551 1.66 15.42 -1.00
CA ASN A 551 2.03 15.16 -2.40
C ASN A 551 2.17 16.44 -3.22
N TYR A 552 1.50 17.52 -2.81
CA TYR A 552 1.37 18.73 -3.62
C TYR A 552 2.18 19.90 -3.09
N ILE A 553 2.47 19.89 -1.78
CA ILE A 553 3.16 20.98 -1.12
C ILE A 553 4.38 20.44 -0.37
N ARG A 554 5.34 21.33 -0.10
CA ARG A 554 6.49 20.96 0.71
C ARG A 554 6.06 20.66 2.15
N TRP A 555 6.14 19.39 2.53
CA TRP A 555 5.73 18.94 3.85
C TRP A 555 6.91 18.86 4.82
N LYS A 556 6.89 19.66 5.89
CA LYS A 556 7.94 19.69 6.91
C LYS A 556 7.38 19.79 8.32
N SER A 557 7.21 18.62 8.94
CA SER A 557 6.59 18.45 10.26
C SER A 557 7.18 19.32 11.37
N ASN A 558 8.52 19.51 11.41
CA ASN A 558 9.18 20.36 12.42
C ASN A 558 8.92 21.86 12.19
N GLU A 559 8.79 22.30 10.94
CA GLU A 559 8.43 23.69 10.60
C GLU A 559 6.95 23.93 10.88
N HIS A 560 6.08 22.97 10.58
CA HIS A 560 4.65 23.03 10.91
C HIS A 560 4.45 23.20 12.42
N LEU A 561 5.19 22.46 13.26
CA LEU A 561 5.10 22.58 14.72
C LEU A 561 5.34 24.02 15.19
N LYS A 562 6.45 24.63 14.75
CA LYS A 562 6.80 26.00 15.11
C LYS A 562 5.70 26.98 14.65
N PHE A 563 5.27 26.83 13.40
CA PHE A 563 4.23 27.66 12.80
C PHE A 563 2.92 27.63 13.60
N VAL A 564 2.42 26.46 13.98
CA VAL A 564 1.12 26.35 14.67
C VAL A 564 1.20 26.80 16.14
N ILE A 565 2.35 26.67 16.78
CA ILE A 565 2.58 27.25 18.12
C ILE A 565 2.50 28.77 18.03
N GLU A 566 3.25 29.37 17.10
CA GLU A 566 3.36 30.83 16.96
C GLU A 566 2.06 31.49 16.51
N ASN A 567 1.33 30.86 15.56
CA ASN A 567 0.17 31.48 14.94
C ASN A 567 -1.16 31.09 15.59
N TYR A 568 -1.22 29.94 16.27
CA TYR A 568 -2.48 29.38 16.79
C TYR A 568 -2.43 29.00 18.27
N GLY A 569 -1.30 29.22 18.95
CA GLY A 569 -1.14 28.86 20.35
C GLY A 569 -1.34 27.37 20.59
N PHE A 570 -0.86 26.53 19.65
CA PHE A 570 -0.85 25.08 19.79
C PHE A 570 -0.03 24.66 21.02
N GLU A 571 -0.58 23.75 21.81
CA GLU A 571 0.08 23.25 23.03
C GLU A 571 0.85 21.95 22.75
N VAL A 572 2.07 21.84 23.27
CA VAL A 572 2.85 20.60 23.28
C VAL A 572 2.69 19.88 24.61
N ASN A 573 3.11 18.62 24.67
CA ASN A 573 3.11 17.91 25.95
C ASN A 573 4.08 18.58 26.93
N ASP A 574 3.62 18.81 28.16
CA ASP A 574 4.41 19.36 29.25
C ASP A 574 5.45 18.34 29.74
N GLN A 575 5.07 17.06 29.73
CA GLN A 575 5.94 15.95 30.08
C GLN A 575 6.68 15.40 28.84
N PRO A 576 8.00 15.15 28.94
CA PRO A 576 8.71 14.41 27.90
C PRO A 576 8.14 12.99 27.74
N PHE A 577 8.08 12.52 26.49
CA PHE A 577 7.84 11.11 26.21
C PHE A 577 9.09 10.28 26.50
N GLU A 578 8.93 9.05 26.96
CA GLU A 578 10.06 8.21 27.37
C GLU A 578 10.73 7.54 26.17
N ARG A 579 9.97 7.23 25.12
CA ARG A 579 10.46 6.48 23.94
C ARG A 579 10.80 7.36 22.74
N THR A 580 10.77 8.68 22.89
CA THR A 580 11.22 9.62 21.86
C THR A 580 11.61 10.97 22.46
N TYR A 581 12.41 11.75 21.73
CA TYR A 581 12.87 13.09 22.12
C TYR A 581 11.94 14.22 21.66
N ARG A 582 10.90 13.93 20.87
CA ARG A 582 9.93 14.93 20.39
C ARG A 582 8.77 15.06 21.37
N THR A 583 8.31 16.28 21.66
CA THR A 583 7.20 16.55 22.59
C THR A 583 5.90 17.00 21.92
N GLY A 584 5.93 17.27 20.61
CA GLY A 584 4.77 17.74 19.83
C GLY A 584 4.18 16.72 18.85
N SER A 585 4.56 15.44 18.95
CA SER A 585 4.06 14.37 18.08
C SER A 585 2.98 13.56 18.78
N ASN A 586 1.94 13.13 18.05
CA ASN A 586 0.92 12.16 18.49
C ASN A 586 0.30 12.49 19.86
N LEU A 587 -0.14 13.74 20.06
CA LEU A 587 -0.79 14.16 21.30
C LEU A 587 -2.22 13.63 21.44
N ASP A 588 -2.79 13.18 20.33
CA ASP A 588 -4.12 12.61 20.18
C ASP A 588 -4.27 11.21 20.78
N ASP A 589 -3.16 10.54 21.06
CA ASP A 589 -3.14 9.27 21.78
C ASP A 589 -1.88 9.17 22.64
N MET A 590 -2.07 9.18 23.97
CA MET A 590 -1.00 9.08 24.95
C MET A 590 -0.19 7.77 24.82
N HIS A 591 -0.80 6.72 24.25
CA HIS A 591 -0.20 5.40 24.12
C HIS A 591 0.63 5.24 22.85
N GLU A 592 0.44 6.09 21.85
CA GLU A 592 1.18 6.03 20.58
C GLU A 592 2.68 6.12 20.84
N ASN A 593 3.15 7.20 21.47
CA ASN A 593 4.58 7.40 21.79
C ASN A 593 5.10 6.54 22.97
N GLY A 594 4.27 5.63 23.51
CA GLY A 594 4.58 4.83 24.68
C GLY A 594 4.37 3.35 24.43
N MET A 595 3.32 2.77 25.01
CA MET A 595 3.04 1.34 24.93
C MET A 595 2.91 0.81 23.50
N HIS A 596 2.34 1.57 22.55
CA HIS A 596 2.13 1.10 21.18
C HIS A 596 3.49 0.88 20.50
N ASP A 597 4.38 1.87 20.64
CA ASP A 597 5.75 1.74 20.17
C ASP A 597 6.60 0.79 20.99
N TYR A 598 6.24 0.50 22.24
CA TYR A 598 6.86 -0.57 23.02
C TYR A 598 6.53 -1.93 22.41
N MET A 599 5.28 -2.15 22.00
CA MET A 599 4.90 -3.34 21.24
C MET A 599 5.63 -3.43 19.91
N LYS A 600 5.83 -2.32 19.19
CA LYS A 600 6.66 -2.29 17.98
C LYS A 600 8.10 -2.75 18.26
N PHE A 601 8.68 -2.30 19.38
CA PHE A 601 10.01 -2.74 19.79
C PHE A 601 10.05 -4.23 20.13
N ILE A 602 9.08 -4.75 20.89
CA ILE A 602 8.99 -6.18 21.19
C ILE A 602 8.87 -7.00 19.90
N LYS A 603 8.06 -6.57 18.94
CA LYS A 603 7.88 -7.28 17.67
C LYS A 603 9.15 -7.23 16.82
N PHE A 604 9.67 -6.03 16.56
CA PHE A 604 10.61 -5.79 15.46
C PHE A 604 12.00 -5.30 15.87
N GLY A 605 12.22 -5.05 17.17
CA GLY A 605 13.52 -4.64 17.72
C GLY A 605 13.86 -3.16 17.63
N TYR A 606 12.91 -2.32 17.20
CA TYR A 606 13.05 -0.86 17.10
C TYR A 606 11.76 -0.12 17.50
N GLY A 607 11.87 1.14 17.90
CA GLY A 607 10.78 1.95 18.45
C GLY A 607 10.58 3.29 17.73
N ARG A 608 9.83 4.21 18.38
CA ARG A 608 9.53 5.55 17.84
C ARG A 608 10.76 6.41 17.62
N CYS A 609 11.77 6.28 18.48
CA CYS A 609 12.97 7.10 18.35
C CYS A 609 13.69 6.78 17.04
N THR A 610 13.72 5.52 16.62
CA THR A 610 14.27 5.12 15.32
C THR A 610 13.52 5.79 14.15
N ASP A 611 12.18 5.85 14.18
CA ASP A 611 11.39 6.52 13.15
C ASP A 611 11.71 8.03 13.06
N HIS A 612 11.63 8.72 14.20
CA HIS A 612 11.86 10.16 14.28
C HIS A 612 13.30 10.53 13.92
N ALA A 613 14.28 9.79 14.42
CA ALA A 613 15.69 10.06 14.15
C ALA A 613 16.05 9.81 12.68
N SER A 614 15.47 8.77 12.07
CA SER A 614 15.64 8.53 10.63
C SER A 614 15.06 9.66 9.79
N LYS A 615 13.89 10.20 10.16
CA LYS A 615 13.29 11.36 9.49
C LYS A 615 14.18 12.60 9.62
N ASP A 616 14.67 12.88 10.81
CA ASP A 616 15.55 14.04 11.07
C ASP A 616 16.91 13.93 10.37
N ILE A 617 17.46 12.72 10.21
CA ILE A 617 18.66 12.52 9.37
C ILE A 617 18.36 12.87 7.92
N ARG A 618 17.24 12.39 7.36
CA ARG A 618 16.89 12.63 5.94
C ARG A 618 16.66 14.11 5.64
N THR A 619 16.10 14.86 6.59
CA THR A 619 15.88 16.31 6.48
C THR A 619 17.14 17.14 6.76
N GLY A 620 18.19 16.52 7.33
CA GLY A 620 19.43 17.19 7.70
C GLY A 620 19.40 17.88 9.07
N ASP A 621 18.39 17.59 9.89
CA ASP A 621 18.21 18.13 11.23
C ASP A 621 19.04 17.37 12.29
N MET A 622 19.57 16.19 11.95
CA MET A 622 20.31 15.32 12.87
C MET A 622 21.42 14.53 12.18
N SER A 623 22.56 14.34 12.86
CA SER A 623 23.62 13.44 12.39
C SER A 623 23.31 11.98 12.75
N ARG A 624 23.90 11.03 12.01
CA ARG A 624 23.73 9.60 12.29
C ARG A 624 24.21 9.25 13.69
N GLU A 625 25.37 9.76 14.10
CA GLU A 625 26.00 9.49 15.40
C GLU A 625 25.04 9.89 16.53
N LYS A 626 24.43 11.07 16.42
CA LYS A 626 23.47 11.54 17.41
C LYS A 626 22.21 10.67 17.45
N ALA A 627 21.74 10.23 16.29
CA ALA A 627 20.59 9.33 16.21
C ALA A 627 20.85 7.99 16.92
N VAL A 628 22.04 7.40 16.75
CA VAL A 628 22.40 6.14 17.44
C VAL A 628 22.33 6.30 18.95
N GLU A 629 22.85 7.41 19.51
CA GLU A 629 22.77 7.70 20.94
C GLU A 629 21.32 7.77 21.44
N LEU A 630 20.46 8.46 20.68
CA LEU A 630 19.05 8.64 21.04
C LEU A 630 18.28 7.32 20.95
N VAL A 631 18.48 6.54 19.89
CA VAL A 631 17.88 5.20 19.73
C VAL A 631 18.26 4.30 20.89
N ARG A 632 19.55 4.26 21.27
CA ARG A 632 20.04 3.49 22.42
C ARG A 632 19.37 3.91 23.72
N LYS A 633 19.18 5.22 23.91
CA LYS A 633 18.55 5.78 25.11
C LYS A 633 17.05 5.46 25.20
N HIS A 634 16.31 5.49 24.09
CA HIS A 634 14.85 5.59 24.12
C HIS A 634 14.11 4.31 23.71
N ASP A 635 14.55 3.58 22.68
CA ASP A 635 13.72 2.56 22.02
C ASP A 635 13.38 1.34 22.88
N HIS A 636 14.14 1.06 23.95
CA HIS A 636 13.92 -0.13 24.79
C HIS A 636 13.02 0.16 26.00
N ILE A 637 12.73 1.43 26.31
CA ILE A 637 12.07 1.81 27.57
C ILE A 637 10.62 1.31 27.60
N LYS A 638 10.28 0.47 28.59
CA LYS A 638 8.89 0.14 28.89
C LYS A 638 8.23 1.38 29.50
N SER A 639 7.28 1.95 28.76
CA SER A 639 6.73 3.27 29.05
C SER A 639 5.70 3.23 30.19
N ARG A 640 5.64 4.30 30.98
CA ARG A 640 4.77 4.43 32.17
C ARG A 640 3.27 4.52 31.86
N ASP A 641 2.93 4.90 30.64
CA ASP A 641 1.55 4.95 30.12
C ASP A 641 0.88 3.56 30.07
N LEU A 642 1.68 2.49 29.96
CA LEU A 642 1.21 1.11 30.03
C LEU A 642 0.36 0.88 31.29
N ASN A 643 0.70 1.46 32.44
CA ASN A 643 -0.05 1.30 33.68
C ASN A 643 -1.51 1.75 33.53
N ARG A 644 -1.72 2.90 32.88
CA ARG A 644 -3.07 3.42 32.60
C ARG A 644 -3.82 2.50 31.65
N TRP A 645 -3.14 1.95 30.64
CA TRP A 645 -3.78 1.01 29.70
C TRP A 645 -4.18 -0.30 30.40
N LEU A 646 -3.28 -0.89 31.18
CA LEU A 646 -3.51 -2.12 31.95
C LEU A 646 -4.71 -1.97 32.89
N GLU A 647 -4.80 -0.86 33.63
CA GLU A 647 -5.97 -0.54 34.46
C GLU A 647 -7.24 -0.38 33.61
N TYR A 648 -7.14 0.36 32.50
CA TYR A 648 -8.27 0.64 31.61
C TYR A 648 -8.89 -0.63 31.02
N VAL A 649 -8.06 -1.61 30.66
CA VAL A 649 -8.53 -2.89 30.08
C VAL A 649 -8.70 -4.01 31.10
N GLY A 650 -8.24 -3.82 32.35
CA GLY A 650 -8.28 -4.85 33.39
C GLY A 650 -7.31 -6.00 33.16
N MET A 651 -6.08 -5.72 32.69
CA MET A 651 -5.03 -6.70 32.42
C MET A 651 -3.86 -6.50 33.39
N THR A 652 -3.21 -7.59 33.80
CA THR A 652 -1.99 -7.50 34.62
C THR A 652 -0.75 -7.30 33.76
N GLU A 653 0.31 -6.71 34.32
CA GLU A 653 1.57 -6.51 33.59
C GLU A 653 2.24 -7.85 33.18
N ASP A 654 2.19 -8.87 34.04
CA ASP A 654 2.71 -10.22 33.73
C ASP A 654 1.93 -10.88 32.59
N GLU A 655 0.61 -10.74 32.58
CA GLU A 655 -0.22 -11.22 31.46
C GLU A 655 0.12 -10.51 30.15
N PHE A 656 0.27 -9.19 30.20
CA PHE A 656 0.70 -8.40 29.05
C PHE A 656 2.06 -8.86 28.53
N ASP A 657 3.08 -8.95 29.39
CA ASP A 657 4.44 -9.32 28.97
C ASP A 657 4.48 -10.71 28.33
N ARG A 658 3.78 -11.68 28.91
CA ARG A 658 3.71 -13.05 28.37
C ARG A 658 3.04 -13.10 27.01
N ILE A 659 1.96 -12.35 26.80
CA ILE A 659 1.29 -12.27 25.49
C ILE A 659 2.19 -11.54 24.49
N ALA A 660 2.79 -10.42 24.88
CA ALA A 660 3.66 -9.62 24.03
C ALA A 660 4.87 -10.43 23.53
N ASP A 661 5.47 -11.26 24.39
CA ASP A 661 6.59 -12.14 24.05
C ASP A 661 6.25 -13.17 22.96
N THR A 662 4.98 -13.53 22.77
CA THR A 662 4.56 -14.42 21.68
C THR A 662 4.62 -13.78 20.30
N PHE A 663 4.73 -12.45 20.22
CA PHE A 663 4.81 -11.69 18.98
C PHE A 663 6.24 -11.33 18.57
N ARG A 664 7.25 -11.70 19.35
CA ARG A 664 8.65 -11.42 19.01
C ARG A 664 9.02 -12.07 17.69
N ASP A 665 9.62 -11.29 16.80
CA ASP A 665 10.10 -11.82 15.54
C ASP A 665 11.35 -12.70 15.75
N PRO A 666 11.34 -13.98 15.34
CA PRO A 666 12.46 -14.89 15.51
C PRO A 666 13.71 -14.49 14.69
N ARG A 667 13.61 -13.54 13.76
CA ARG A 667 14.77 -12.96 13.04
C ARG A 667 15.50 -11.91 13.86
N VAL A 668 14.79 -11.31 14.83
CA VAL A 668 15.30 -10.21 15.67
C VAL A 668 15.72 -10.75 17.02
N TRP A 669 14.89 -11.60 17.62
CA TRP A 669 15.00 -12.02 19.01
C TRP A 669 15.42 -13.48 19.14
N ARG A 670 16.35 -13.73 20.05
CA ARG A 670 16.76 -15.06 20.49
C ARG A 670 16.71 -15.14 22.01
N ARG A 671 16.47 -16.33 22.55
CA ARG A 671 16.41 -16.56 24.00
C ARG A 671 17.74 -17.16 24.47
N VAL A 672 18.45 -16.44 25.33
CA VAL A 672 19.73 -16.86 25.91
C VAL A 672 19.60 -16.80 27.42
N ASP A 673 19.83 -17.91 28.11
CA ASP A 673 19.69 -18.04 29.57
C ASP A 673 18.35 -17.52 30.13
N GLY A 674 17.28 -17.77 29.38
CA GLY A 674 15.93 -17.34 29.75
C GLY A 674 15.57 -15.89 29.37
N VAL A 675 16.52 -15.09 28.91
CA VAL A 675 16.35 -13.66 28.57
C VAL A 675 16.27 -13.46 27.05
N TRP A 676 15.45 -12.52 26.62
CA TRP A 676 15.39 -12.09 25.22
C TRP A 676 16.55 -11.17 24.88
N VAL A 677 17.33 -11.56 23.87
CA VAL A 677 18.45 -10.76 23.35
C VAL A 677 18.27 -10.53 21.84
N LYS A 678 18.76 -9.39 21.36
CA LYS A 678 18.79 -9.02 19.95
C LYS A 678 20.13 -8.39 19.60
N ASP A 679 20.45 -8.33 18.32
CA ASP A 679 21.57 -7.52 17.84
C ASP A 679 21.21 -6.03 17.91
N ASN A 680 22.20 -5.17 18.13
CA ASN A 680 22.00 -3.72 18.18
C ASN A 680 22.73 -3.00 17.07
N LEU A 681 22.22 -1.81 16.74
CA LEU A 681 22.79 -0.89 15.75
C LEU A 681 24.22 -0.43 16.08
N TRP A 682 24.62 -0.50 17.35
CA TRP A 682 25.92 -0.05 17.85
C TRP A 682 26.89 -1.20 18.17
N ASP A 683 26.45 -2.44 17.99
CA ASP A 683 27.31 -3.63 18.08
C ASP A 683 27.92 -3.91 16.70
#